data_AF-A0A291QAB8-F1
#
_entry.id   AF-A0A291QAB8-F1
#
_cell.length_a   1.000
_cell.length_b   1.000
_cell.length_c   1.000
_cell.angle_alpha   90.00
_cell.angle_beta   90.00
_cell.angle_gamma   90.00
#
_symmetry.space_group_name_H-M   'P 1'
#
loop_
_entity.id
_entity.type
_entity.pdbx_description
1 polymer ?
#
loop_
_entity_poly.entity_id
_entity_poly.type
_entity_poly.pdbx_seq_one_letter_code
_entity_poly.pdbx_strand_id
1 'polypeptide(L)'
;MIQTLVLIGHGMVGQRFLEVLAERGALADPAAPQGPGWQVTVLAEEDRPAYDRVHLSSAFTGATDAELSLCDTDFLTRHGIDLRLGDPAETIDTATRTVTTTSGATVAYDALVIATGSYPFVPPIEGADAPGCFTYRTLYDVETLTAYAADEDRATGVVIGGGLLGLEAAGALRTLGLRTHVVEFAPRLMPLQVDDGGAAALRATIESMGVAVHTGVGASQVETDTDGSVRALRLSDGRAIDTDVVVFSAGVRPRDRLAREAGLAVGDRGGIVVDEHCRTTDPYVYAIGECAQSADGRVYGLVAPGYQMAEAAADALAGAGTTLFTGADTSTKLKLMGADVASFGDPFAPEGEDGGAVSVVFSDSREGVYKKLLLGPEGQLLGGILVGDADAYGTLKPHAGRALPAPPEAYVLPASGAELPGADALPDDAVVCSCHNVTKGAVRTAVAENSLTDIGGIKRCTKAGTGCGGCLSTLQSVLDAELAAAGVERPKGLCEHFALTRAEIYETVRTERIRSFSELLAKHGLGGEGCVVCKPVVGNVLGTLAPELGLGHVLDGEQATLQDSNDLFLANLQKDGTYSVVPRIPGGEITPDKLIVIGEVARDFGLYTKITGGQRIDLFGARADQLPAIWRRLVDAGLESGHAYGKSLRTVKSCVGAKFCRFGQGDSVQLAIDLELRYRGLRTPHKIKGGVSGCLRECAEARGKDIGVIATANGWNLYVCGNGGANPRHADLLAADLSTAELLRLVDRFLMYYLRTGERLERTAPWFERIGGLDHLKSVLIDDSLGIRAELEAQMDRHAAAYQDEWQAVLRDPRALARFERHLAQPSPEFLEPGRGRAAVLPDGTEAALFKDGEGTVYAVGNRDPFSGADVIAGGIMGTRDGRPVVASPMHKQEFDLRTGECLDDPSVKLPVHEV
;
A
#
# COMPACT_ATOMS: atom_id res chain seq x y z
N MET A 1 38.73 17.52 10.38
CA MET A 1 38.85 16.89 11.71
C MET A 1 37.51 16.24 12.01
N ILE A 2 37.52 15.08 12.65
CA ILE A 2 36.30 14.46 13.17
C ILE A 2 35.77 15.34 14.30
N GLN A 3 34.46 15.60 14.27
CA GLN A 3 33.76 16.37 15.29
C GLN A 3 32.79 15.43 16.03
N THR A 4 32.56 15.66 17.32
CA THR A 4 31.65 14.83 18.12
C THR A 4 30.27 15.46 18.16
N LEU A 5 29.26 14.69 17.77
CA LEU A 5 27.86 15.05 17.87
C LEU A 5 27.18 14.18 18.93
N VAL A 6 26.56 14.81 19.93
CA VAL A 6 25.73 14.10 20.90
C VAL A 6 24.25 14.33 20.56
N LEU A 7 23.49 13.25 20.46
CA LEU A 7 22.03 13.27 20.30
C LEU A 7 21.38 12.77 21.60
N ILE A 8 20.58 13.60 22.26
CA ILE A 8 19.82 13.23 23.45
C ILE A 8 18.39 12.88 23.04
N GLY A 9 18.02 11.60 23.14
CA GLY A 9 16.71 11.09 22.77
C GLY A 9 16.74 10.33 21.44
N HIS A 10 16.35 9.05 21.49
CA HIS A 10 16.31 8.14 20.35
C HIS A 10 14.88 7.72 19.99
N GLY A 11 13.98 8.69 19.87
CA GLY A 11 12.63 8.48 19.34
C GLY A 11 12.58 8.58 17.82
N MET A 12 11.37 8.56 17.24
CA MET A 12 11.15 8.66 15.79
C MET A 12 11.92 9.82 15.14
N VAL A 13 11.86 11.01 15.75
CA VAL A 13 12.53 12.23 15.24
C VAL A 13 14.05 12.14 15.35
N GLY A 14 14.57 11.56 16.44
CA GLY A 14 16.01 11.35 16.62
C GLY A 14 16.57 10.37 15.58
N GLN A 15 15.86 9.26 15.32
CA GLN A 15 16.24 8.31 14.26
C GLN A 15 16.23 8.97 12.88
N ARG A 16 15.17 9.73 12.53
CA ARG A 16 15.10 10.46 11.26
C ARG A 16 16.25 11.45 11.10
N PHE A 17 16.64 12.13 12.16
CA PHE A 17 17.80 13.04 12.14
C PHE A 17 19.11 12.31 11.79
N LEU A 18 19.33 11.12 12.35
CA LEU A 18 20.51 10.30 12.02
C LEU A 18 20.51 9.86 10.55
N GLU A 19 19.34 9.42 10.04
CA GLU A 19 19.18 9.03 8.65
C GLU A 19 19.50 10.18 7.69
N VAL A 20 18.95 11.37 7.96
CA VAL A 20 19.20 12.55 7.12
C VAL A 20 20.68 12.95 7.18
N LEU A 21 21.33 12.91 8.35
CA LEU A 21 22.77 13.15 8.44
C LEU A 21 23.57 12.16 7.58
N ALA A 22 23.19 10.89 7.57
CA ALA A 22 23.80 9.87 6.73
C ALA A 22 23.57 10.15 5.24
N GLU A 23 22.34 10.47 4.84
CA GLU A 23 21.96 10.83 3.46
C GLU A 23 22.72 12.05 2.94
N ARG A 24 23.04 13.01 3.81
CA ARG A 24 23.86 14.19 3.49
C ARG A 24 25.36 13.92 3.47
N GLY A 25 25.80 12.70 3.79
CA GLY A 25 27.22 12.35 3.87
C GLY A 25 27.96 13.07 4.99
N ALA A 26 27.25 13.49 6.05
CA ALA A 26 27.80 14.28 7.13
C ALA A 26 28.40 13.41 8.27
N LEU A 27 28.10 12.11 8.30
CA LEU A 27 28.66 11.17 9.27
C LEU A 27 30.12 10.83 8.95
N ALA A 28 30.93 10.67 9.99
CA ALA A 28 32.31 10.23 9.83
C ALA A 28 32.37 8.78 9.32
N ASP A 29 33.27 8.51 8.38
CA ASP A 29 33.51 7.15 7.88
C ASP A 29 34.25 6.31 8.94
N PRO A 30 33.66 5.21 9.45
CA PRO A 30 34.33 4.34 10.42
C PRO A 30 35.64 3.73 9.91
N ALA A 31 35.78 3.57 8.58
CA ALA A 31 36.99 3.05 7.95
C ALA A 31 38.08 4.12 7.75
N ALA A 32 37.76 5.41 7.92
CA ALA A 32 38.68 6.52 7.76
C ALA A 32 38.66 7.46 8.99
N PRO A 33 39.24 7.03 10.14
CA PRO A 33 39.21 7.74 11.43
C PRO A 33 39.96 9.09 11.47
N GLN A 34 40.41 9.63 10.33
CA GLN A 34 40.95 11.00 10.22
C GLN A 34 40.21 11.86 9.17
N GLY A 35 39.12 11.34 8.58
CA GLY A 35 38.29 12.06 7.62
C GLY A 35 37.45 13.19 8.25
N PRO A 36 36.87 14.10 7.45
CA PRO A 36 35.87 15.04 7.93
C PRO A 36 34.53 14.33 8.20
N GLY A 37 33.79 14.76 9.23
CA GLY A 37 32.46 14.24 9.54
C GLY A 37 32.14 14.19 11.03
N TRP A 38 30.90 13.85 11.35
CA TRP A 38 30.38 13.71 12.71
C TRP A 38 30.51 12.27 13.22
N GLN A 39 31.21 12.11 14.34
CA GLN A 39 31.11 10.90 15.15
C GLN A 39 29.96 11.09 16.14
N VAL A 40 28.97 10.20 16.09
CA VAL A 40 27.70 10.39 16.81
C VAL A 40 27.60 9.48 18.03
N THR A 41 27.24 10.06 19.17
CA THR A 41 26.81 9.34 20.36
C THR A 41 25.35 9.66 20.65
N VAL A 42 24.51 8.64 20.77
CA VAL A 42 23.09 8.76 21.08
C VAL A 42 22.84 8.31 22.51
N LEU A 43 22.24 9.18 23.32
CA LEU A 43 21.87 8.92 24.70
C LEU A 43 20.36 8.72 24.79
N ALA A 44 19.92 7.52 25.16
CA ALA A 44 18.50 7.16 25.20
C ALA A 44 18.06 6.75 26.62
N GLU A 45 16.90 7.26 27.03
CA GLU A 45 16.24 6.89 28.29
C GLU A 45 15.64 5.48 28.23
N GLU A 46 15.03 5.12 27.09
CA GLU A 46 14.43 3.80 26.90
C GLU A 46 15.53 2.75 26.68
N ASP A 47 15.28 1.52 27.10
CA ASP A 47 16.17 0.36 26.97
C ASP A 47 16.08 -0.31 25.59
N ARG A 48 15.44 0.36 24.62
CA ARG A 48 15.17 -0.13 23.27
C ARG A 48 15.51 0.92 22.20
N PRO A 49 15.91 0.49 20.99
CA PRO A 49 16.08 1.38 19.84
C PRO A 49 14.78 2.10 19.44
N ALA A 50 14.91 3.12 18.59
CA ALA A 50 13.76 3.88 18.10
C ALA A 50 12.69 2.98 17.43
N TYR A 51 11.42 3.25 17.74
CA TYR A 51 10.26 2.54 17.21
C TYR A 51 9.13 3.50 16.85
N ASP A 52 8.17 3.02 16.05
CA ASP A 52 7.02 3.76 15.58
C ASP A 52 5.98 3.92 16.70
N ARG A 53 6.00 5.10 17.31
CA ARG A 53 5.12 5.45 18.41
C ARG A 53 3.72 5.89 17.94
N VAL A 54 3.54 6.16 16.64
CA VAL A 54 2.22 6.47 16.05
C VAL A 54 1.38 5.19 15.95
N HIS A 55 2.03 4.05 15.70
CA HIS A 55 1.37 2.75 15.59
C HIS A 55 1.38 1.94 16.91
N LEU A 56 1.55 2.59 18.06
CA LEU A 56 1.64 1.95 19.36
C LEU A 56 0.40 1.08 19.69
N SER A 57 -0.78 1.47 19.21
CA SER A 57 -2.03 0.71 19.38
C SER A 57 -2.00 -0.67 18.70
N SER A 58 -1.13 -0.89 17.70
CA SER A 58 -1.02 -2.18 17.01
C SER A 58 -0.41 -3.28 17.89
N ALA A 59 0.34 -2.92 18.94
CA ALA A 59 0.87 -3.86 19.92
C ALA A 59 -0.25 -4.64 20.64
N PHE A 60 -1.39 -4.01 20.92
CA PHE A 60 -2.58 -4.69 21.48
C PHE A 60 -3.22 -5.70 20.52
N THR A 61 -2.92 -5.59 19.23
CA THR A 61 -3.42 -6.50 18.18
C THR A 61 -2.38 -7.53 17.74
N GLY A 62 -1.23 -7.60 18.43
CA GLY A 62 -0.20 -8.62 18.24
C GLY A 62 0.99 -8.20 17.36
N ALA A 63 1.18 -6.90 17.09
CA ALA A 63 2.39 -6.43 16.43
C ALA A 63 3.63 -6.68 17.31
N THR A 64 4.72 -7.10 16.68
CA THR A 64 6.00 -7.39 17.35
C THR A 64 6.90 -6.15 17.42
N ASP A 65 7.83 -6.11 18.39
CA ASP A 65 8.85 -5.06 18.50
C ASP A 65 9.64 -4.86 17.19
N ALA A 66 9.86 -5.94 16.44
CA ALA A 66 10.54 -5.89 15.14
C ALA A 66 9.70 -5.18 14.06
N GLU A 67 8.38 -5.35 14.07
CA GLU A 67 7.47 -4.67 13.13
C GLU A 67 7.31 -3.17 13.44
N LEU A 68 7.50 -2.79 14.71
CA LEU A 68 7.47 -1.40 15.15
C LEU A 68 8.84 -0.72 15.07
N SER A 69 9.94 -1.46 14.91
CA SER A 69 11.27 -0.87 14.89
C SER A 69 11.47 0.08 13.71
N LEU A 70 12.05 1.25 13.98
CA LEU A 70 12.45 2.22 12.95
C LEU A 70 13.93 2.15 12.61
N CYS A 71 14.69 1.29 13.30
CA CYS A 71 16.11 1.14 13.08
C CYS A 71 16.36 -0.05 12.15
N ASP A 72 16.89 0.20 10.95
CA ASP A 72 17.45 -0.87 10.11
C ASP A 72 18.57 -1.58 10.91
N THR A 73 18.52 -2.92 10.94
CA THR A 73 19.38 -3.80 11.74
C THR A 73 20.87 -3.49 11.63
N ASP A 74 21.31 -2.98 10.48
CA ASP A 74 22.72 -2.67 10.23
C ASP A 74 23.04 -1.17 10.19
N PHE A 75 22.06 -0.26 10.30
CA PHE A 75 22.27 1.18 10.10
C PHE A 75 23.27 1.79 11.09
N LEU A 76 23.08 1.53 12.39
CA LEU A 76 23.94 2.08 13.44
C LEU A 76 25.38 1.57 13.30
N THR A 77 25.54 0.26 13.05
CA THR A 77 26.84 -0.37 12.85
C THR A 77 27.55 0.15 11.61
N ARG A 78 26.81 0.27 10.49
CA ARG A 78 27.32 0.76 9.19
C ARG A 78 27.88 2.16 9.28
N HIS A 79 27.28 3.02 10.10
CA HIS A 79 27.70 4.41 10.28
C HIS A 79 28.48 4.67 11.58
N GLY A 80 28.83 3.63 12.34
CA GLY A 80 29.61 3.75 13.57
C GLY A 80 28.95 4.62 14.64
N ILE A 81 27.62 4.60 14.74
CA ILE A 81 26.85 5.37 15.71
C ILE A 81 26.89 4.66 17.07
N ASP A 82 27.39 5.34 18.11
CA ASP A 82 27.42 4.84 19.49
C ASP A 82 26.06 5.06 20.16
N LEU A 83 25.20 4.04 20.12
CA LEU A 83 23.88 4.07 20.76
C LEU A 83 23.94 3.53 22.20
N ARG A 84 23.61 4.38 23.18
CA ARG A 84 23.55 4.04 24.60
C ARG A 84 22.10 4.03 25.09
N LEU A 85 21.55 2.83 25.20
CA LEU A 85 20.19 2.57 25.69
C LEU A 85 20.16 2.51 27.22
N GLY A 86 19.06 2.96 27.82
CA GLY A 86 18.87 2.95 29.28
C GLY A 86 19.83 3.83 30.07
N ASP A 87 20.51 4.79 29.42
CA ASP A 87 21.45 5.73 30.06
C ASP A 87 21.15 7.17 29.61
N PRO A 88 20.07 7.78 30.12
CA PRO A 88 19.66 9.11 29.70
C PRO A 88 20.67 10.19 30.12
N ALA A 89 20.65 11.31 29.39
CA ALA A 89 21.34 12.53 29.81
C ALA A 89 20.71 13.09 31.09
N GLU A 90 21.54 13.38 32.09
CA GLU A 90 21.14 13.92 33.39
C GLU A 90 21.38 15.44 33.46
N THR A 91 22.55 15.89 33.01
CA THR A 91 22.93 17.32 32.99
C THR A 91 23.67 17.69 31.72
N ILE A 92 23.52 18.95 31.30
CA ILE A 92 24.25 19.57 30.18
C ILE A 92 25.03 20.76 30.75
N ASP A 93 26.34 20.81 30.47
CA ASP A 93 27.18 21.98 30.72
C ASP A 93 27.59 22.60 29.38
N THR A 94 26.95 23.72 29.04
CA THR A 94 27.18 24.45 27.79
C THR A 94 28.53 25.19 27.78
N ALA A 95 29.10 25.50 28.94
CA ALA A 95 30.38 26.19 29.05
C ALA A 95 31.55 25.24 28.76
N THR A 96 31.47 24.00 29.26
CA THR A 96 32.48 22.96 28.98
C THR A 96 32.14 22.06 27.80
N ARG A 97 30.92 22.20 27.24
CA ARG A 97 30.34 21.37 26.17
C ARG A 97 30.37 19.89 26.49
N THR A 98 29.78 19.54 27.64
CA THR A 98 29.68 18.16 28.08
C THR A 98 28.26 17.80 28.48
N VAL A 99 27.90 16.53 28.28
CA VAL A 99 26.67 15.90 28.78
C VAL A 99 27.07 14.83 29.78
N THR A 100 26.48 14.85 30.98
CA THR A 100 26.65 13.78 31.96
C THR A 100 25.42 12.89 31.97
N THR A 101 25.58 11.58 31.86
CA THR A 101 24.49 10.59 31.90
C THR A 101 24.20 10.11 33.32
N THR A 102 23.08 9.44 33.53
CA THR A 102 22.69 8.89 34.84
C THR A 102 23.69 7.83 35.35
N SER A 103 24.37 7.10 34.47
CA SER A 103 25.46 6.19 34.85
C SER A 103 26.72 6.90 35.36
N GLY A 104 26.79 8.24 35.23
CA GLY A 104 27.93 9.07 35.60
C GLY A 104 28.97 9.24 34.47
N ALA A 105 28.69 8.74 33.26
CA ALA A 105 29.56 8.96 32.12
C ALA A 105 29.45 10.42 31.62
N THR A 106 30.59 11.04 31.33
CA THR A 106 30.64 12.38 30.73
C THR A 106 31.06 12.29 29.27
N VAL A 107 30.26 12.84 28.37
CA VAL A 107 30.50 12.87 26.92
C VAL A 107 30.69 14.31 26.47
N ALA A 108 31.86 14.63 25.90
CA ALA A 108 32.12 15.94 25.31
C ALA A 108 31.48 16.05 23.91
N TYR A 109 31.08 17.24 23.52
CA TYR A 109 30.46 17.48 22.21
C TYR A 109 31.01 18.73 21.52
N ASP A 110 31.07 18.67 20.19
CA ASP A 110 31.23 19.84 19.32
C ASP A 110 29.87 20.41 18.89
N ALA A 111 28.86 19.55 18.79
CA ALA A 111 27.46 19.91 18.64
C ALA A 111 26.55 18.97 19.46
N LEU A 112 25.43 19.51 19.96
CA LEU A 112 24.43 18.79 20.75
C LEU A 112 23.05 18.96 20.13
N VAL A 113 22.31 17.87 20.00
CA VAL A 113 20.91 17.88 19.53
C VAL A 113 20.02 17.28 20.61
N ILE A 114 19.05 18.06 21.07
CA ILE A 114 18.06 17.64 22.08
C ILE A 114 16.78 17.21 21.33
N ALA A 115 16.48 15.91 21.37
CA ALA A 115 15.33 15.27 20.75
C ALA A 115 14.53 14.47 21.80
N THR A 116 14.37 15.04 23.00
CA THR A 116 13.77 14.38 24.17
C THR A 116 12.26 14.21 24.07
N GLY A 117 11.59 14.85 23.10
CA GLY A 117 10.16 14.73 22.88
C GLY A 117 9.32 15.31 24.02
N SER A 118 8.24 14.62 24.38
CA SER A 118 7.28 15.05 25.41
C SER A 118 6.94 13.93 26.40
N TYR A 119 6.36 14.30 27.54
CA TYR A 119 5.82 13.37 28.52
C TYR A 119 4.29 13.53 28.67
N PRO A 120 3.55 12.47 29.04
CA PRO A 120 2.12 12.54 29.31
C PRO A 120 1.81 13.50 30.46
N PHE A 121 0.82 14.37 30.29
CA PHE A 121 0.31 15.20 31.37
C PHE A 121 -0.69 14.39 32.21
N VAL A 122 -0.35 14.15 33.47
CA VAL A 122 -1.25 13.58 34.48
C VAL A 122 -1.83 14.74 35.31
N PRO A 123 -3.15 14.96 35.32
CA PRO A 123 -3.76 15.99 36.15
C PRO A 123 -3.45 15.77 37.64
N PRO A 124 -3.21 16.84 38.42
CA PRO A 124 -2.88 16.74 39.84
C PRO A 124 -4.12 16.46 40.68
N ILE A 125 -4.66 15.24 40.57
CA ILE A 125 -5.80 14.74 41.35
C ILE A 125 -5.33 13.70 42.36
N GLU A 126 -6.03 13.61 43.50
CA GLU A 126 -5.72 12.64 44.54
C GLU A 126 -5.91 11.20 44.01
N GLY A 127 -4.94 10.31 44.31
CA GLY A 127 -4.95 8.90 43.90
C GLY A 127 -4.45 8.64 42.46
N ALA A 128 -3.96 9.65 41.73
CA ALA A 128 -3.47 9.48 40.36
C ALA A 128 -2.25 8.55 40.20
N ASP A 129 -1.58 8.22 41.30
CA ASP A 129 -0.43 7.32 41.41
C ASP A 129 -0.78 5.92 41.95
N ALA A 130 -2.07 5.64 42.19
CA ALA A 130 -2.53 4.35 42.70
C ALA A 130 -2.27 3.20 41.70
N PRO A 131 -2.01 1.96 42.17
CA PRO A 131 -2.02 0.77 41.32
C PRO A 131 -3.33 0.67 40.52
N GLY A 132 -3.25 0.73 39.20
CA GLY A 132 -4.42 0.85 38.33
C GLY A 132 -4.43 2.11 37.47
N CYS A 133 -3.58 3.07 37.78
CA CYS A 133 -3.33 4.27 37.01
C CYS A 133 -2.18 4.08 36.02
N PHE A 134 -2.42 4.38 34.75
CA PHE A 134 -1.46 4.24 33.65
C PHE A 134 -1.39 5.50 32.81
N THR A 135 -0.25 5.74 32.18
CA THR A 135 -0.15 6.63 31.02
C THR A 135 -0.23 5.84 29.72
N TYR A 136 -0.33 6.51 28.59
CA TYR A 136 -0.35 5.86 27.28
C TYR A 136 0.57 6.60 26.30
N ARG A 137 1.84 6.19 26.26
CA ARG A 137 2.85 6.88 25.45
C ARG A 137 3.95 5.95 24.97
N THR A 138 4.50 5.09 25.81
CA THR A 138 5.65 4.20 25.51
C THR A 138 5.21 2.74 25.29
N LEU A 139 6.06 1.89 24.72
CA LEU A 139 5.83 0.43 24.72
C LEU A 139 5.78 -0.15 26.14
N TYR A 140 6.59 0.37 27.07
CA TYR A 140 6.52 -0.01 28.47
C TYR A 140 5.13 0.29 29.08
N ASP A 141 4.53 1.43 28.75
CA ASP A 141 3.18 1.78 29.20
C ASP A 141 2.15 0.77 28.68
N VAL A 142 2.29 0.36 27.42
CA VAL A 142 1.42 -0.64 26.80
C VAL A 142 1.58 -2.01 27.44
N GLU A 143 2.81 -2.45 27.66
CA GLU A 143 3.13 -3.75 28.27
C GLU A 143 2.62 -3.82 29.71
N THR A 144 2.87 -2.78 30.50
CA THR A 144 2.41 -2.71 31.89
C THR A 144 0.88 -2.63 31.98
N LEU A 145 0.24 -1.81 31.15
CA LEU A 145 -1.22 -1.75 31.06
C LEU A 145 -1.82 -3.10 30.64
N THR A 146 -1.25 -3.75 29.62
CA THR A 146 -1.73 -5.05 29.12
C THR A 146 -1.59 -6.14 30.17
N ALA A 147 -0.43 -6.23 30.82
CA ALA A 147 -0.18 -7.21 31.87
C ALA A 147 -1.11 -7.02 33.06
N TYR A 148 -1.39 -5.76 33.42
CA TYR A 148 -2.30 -5.44 34.52
C TYR A 148 -3.77 -5.74 34.17
N ALA A 149 -4.19 -5.40 32.95
CA ALA A 149 -5.55 -5.64 32.44
C ALA A 149 -5.85 -7.12 32.12
N ALA A 150 -4.83 -7.99 32.06
CA ALA A 150 -5.00 -9.42 31.79
C ALA A 150 -5.63 -10.20 32.97
N ASP A 151 -5.72 -9.59 34.15
CA ASP A 151 -6.41 -10.16 35.30
C ASP A 151 -7.93 -10.20 35.07
N GLU A 152 -8.54 -11.39 35.15
CA GLU A 152 -9.96 -11.61 34.88
C GLU A 152 -10.89 -10.89 35.89
N ASP A 153 -10.36 -10.50 37.05
CA ASP A 153 -11.11 -9.72 38.04
C ASP A 153 -11.31 -8.25 37.62
N ARG A 154 -10.60 -7.78 36.58
CA ARG A 154 -10.76 -6.42 36.03
C ARG A 154 -11.77 -6.42 34.89
N ALA A 155 -12.78 -5.57 35.02
CA ALA A 155 -13.89 -5.51 34.08
C ALA A 155 -14.07 -4.14 33.43
N THR A 156 -13.61 -3.06 34.06
CA THR A 156 -13.91 -1.69 33.62
C THR A 156 -12.65 -0.82 33.57
N GLY A 157 -12.53 -0.02 32.51
CA GLY A 157 -11.44 0.93 32.33
C GLY A 157 -11.93 2.31 31.91
N VAL A 158 -11.31 3.37 32.46
CA VAL A 158 -11.62 4.77 32.13
C VAL A 158 -10.41 5.44 31.51
N VAL A 159 -10.60 6.09 30.36
CA VAL A 159 -9.60 6.98 29.76
C VAL A 159 -9.94 8.42 30.06
N ILE A 160 -9.00 9.16 30.64
CA ILE A 160 -9.11 10.60 30.89
C ILE A 160 -8.47 11.34 29.72
N GLY A 161 -9.31 11.99 28.91
CA GLY A 161 -8.97 12.68 27.67
C GLY A 161 -9.68 12.04 26.47
N GLY A 162 -10.44 12.83 25.73
CA GLY A 162 -11.17 12.48 24.51
C GLY A 162 -10.54 13.05 23.23
N GLY A 163 -9.23 13.34 23.27
CA GLY A 163 -8.41 13.66 22.10
C GLY A 163 -7.91 12.41 21.37
N LEU A 164 -7.04 12.59 20.38
CA LEU A 164 -6.49 11.52 19.54
C LEU A 164 -5.99 10.30 20.34
N LEU A 165 -4.98 10.50 21.18
CA LEU A 165 -4.37 9.43 21.98
C LEU A 165 -5.37 8.79 22.96
N GLY A 166 -6.33 9.57 23.46
CA GLY A 166 -7.32 9.09 24.40
C GLY A 166 -8.32 8.15 23.75
N LEU A 167 -8.74 8.46 22.52
CA LEU A 167 -9.60 7.58 21.74
C LEU A 167 -8.87 6.32 21.26
N GLU A 168 -7.56 6.40 20.99
CA GLU A 168 -6.73 5.22 20.74
C GLU A 168 -6.60 4.33 21.98
N ALA A 169 -6.30 4.91 23.14
CA ALA A 169 -6.24 4.19 24.41
C ALA A 169 -7.60 3.55 24.75
N ALA A 170 -8.72 4.22 24.44
CA ALA A 170 -10.05 3.65 24.64
C ALA A 170 -10.29 2.42 23.75
N GLY A 171 -9.81 2.48 22.49
CA GLY A 171 -9.78 1.34 21.58
C GLY A 171 -8.91 0.18 22.08
N ALA A 172 -7.77 0.48 22.71
CA ALA A 172 -6.89 -0.50 23.32
C ALA A 172 -7.56 -1.21 24.51
N LEU A 173 -8.15 -0.48 25.46
CA LEU A 173 -8.87 -1.06 26.60
C LEU A 173 -10.03 -1.97 26.15
N ARG A 174 -10.74 -1.58 25.09
CA ARG A 174 -11.80 -2.40 24.49
C ARG A 174 -11.25 -3.70 23.89
N THR A 175 -10.09 -3.63 23.23
CA THR A 175 -9.42 -4.80 22.65
C THR A 175 -8.97 -5.78 23.73
N LEU A 176 -8.62 -5.27 24.90
CA LEU A 176 -8.33 -6.05 26.11
C LEU A 176 -9.58 -6.60 26.81
N GLY A 177 -10.79 -6.35 26.29
CA GLY A 177 -12.05 -6.88 26.82
C GLY A 177 -12.67 -6.07 27.96
N LEU A 178 -12.11 -4.91 28.30
CA LEU A 178 -12.67 -4.05 29.35
C LEU A 178 -13.88 -3.25 28.85
N ARG A 179 -14.84 -3.01 29.74
CA ARG A 179 -15.88 -2.01 29.53
C ARG A 179 -15.25 -0.62 29.62
N THR A 180 -15.26 0.10 28.51
CA THR A 180 -14.48 1.34 28.40
C THR A 180 -15.35 2.58 28.57
N HIS A 181 -14.84 3.54 29.35
CA HIS A 181 -15.35 4.89 29.45
C HIS A 181 -14.31 5.90 28.96
N VAL A 182 -14.77 6.99 28.34
CA VAL A 182 -13.93 8.15 28.00
C VAL A 182 -14.47 9.36 28.74
N VAL A 183 -13.61 10.07 29.47
CA VAL A 183 -13.92 11.29 30.21
C VAL A 183 -13.17 12.44 29.58
N GLU A 184 -13.88 13.41 29.01
CA GLU A 184 -13.33 14.59 28.37
C GLU A 184 -13.84 15.86 29.07
N PHE A 185 -12.90 16.71 29.47
CA PHE A 185 -13.21 17.96 30.15
C PHE A 185 -13.92 18.95 29.22
N ALA A 186 -13.52 19.02 27.97
CA ALA A 186 -14.17 19.82 26.95
C ALA A 186 -15.61 19.31 26.69
N PRO A 187 -16.54 20.17 26.24
CA PRO A 187 -17.92 19.78 25.96
C PRO A 187 -18.06 18.76 24.81
N ARG A 188 -16.97 18.49 24.07
CA ARG A 188 -16.93 17.62 22.89
C ARG A 188 -15.62 16.82 22.80
N LEU A 189 -15.68 15.69 22.10
CA LEU A 189 -14.50 14.91 21.71
C LEU A 189 -13.67 15.66 20.67
N MET A 190 -12.36 15.38 20.63
CA MET A 190 -11.40 15.98 19.70
C MET A 190 -11.57 17.51 19.52
N PRO A 191 -11.57 18.29 20.62
CA PRO A 191 -11.95 19.70 20.60
C PRO A 191 -11.01 20.59 19.76
N LEU A 192 -9.83 20.09 19.39
CA LEU A 192 -8.84 20.76 18.54
C LEU A 192 -9.02 20.44 17.04
N GLN A 193 -9.83 19.44 16.68
CA GLN A 193 -9.95 18.95 15.30
C GLN A 193 -11.37 19.01 14.74
N VAL A 194 -12.39 18.83 15.59
CA VAL A 194 -13.80 18.80 15.16
C VAL A 194 -14.65 19.83 15.89
N ASP A 195 -15.70 20.29 15.20
CA ASP A 195 -16.74 21.14 15.75
C ASP A 195 -17.86 20.31 16.38
N ASP A 196 -18.91 20.97 16.87
CA ASP A 196 -19.99 20.28 17.59
C ASP A 196 -20.73 19.26 16.71
N GLY A 197 -20.86 19.53 15.41
CA GLY A 197 -21.50 18.62 14.45
C GLY A 197 -20.64 17.38 14.19
N GLY A 198 -19.35 17.58 13.92
CA GLY A 198 -18.41 16.47 13.77
C GLY A 198 -18.26 15.65 15.05
N ALA A 199 -18.23 16.30 16.21
CA ALA A 199 -18.17 15.63 17.51
C ALA A 199 -19.39 14.78 17.81
N ALA A 200 -20.60 15.23 17.42
CA ALA A 200 -21.82 14.45 17.60
C ALA A 200 -21.79 13.16 16.76
N ALA A 201 -21.35 13.25 15.50
CA ALA A 201 -21.18 12.09 14.63
C ALA A 201 -20.12 11.12 15.19
N LEU A 202 -18.96 11.65 15.61
CA LEU A 202 -17.88 10.86 16.20
C LEU A 202 -18.33 10.15 17.48
N ARG A 203 -19.04 10.86 18.37
CA ARG A 203 -19.59 10.31 19.61
C ARG A 203 -20.55 9.16 19.33
N ALA A 204 -21.49 9.35 18.40
CA ALA A 204 -22.44 8.30 18.03
C ALA A 204 -21.74 7.03 17.54
N THR A 205 -20.71 7.19 16.70
CA THR A 205 -19.90 6.08 16.20
C THR A 205 -19.18 5.35 17.33
N ILE A 206 -18.53 6.08 18.25
CA ILE A 206 -17.80 5.50 19.39
C ILE A 206 -18.76 4.79 20.37
N GLU A 207 -19.90 5.40 20.69
CA GLU A 207 -20.92 4.82 21.58
C GLU A 207 -21.53 3.54 20.98
N SER A 208 -21.69 3.49 19.65
CA SER A 208 -22.17 2.28 18.95
C SER A 208 -21.23 1.07 19.12
N MET A 209 -19.96 1.31 19.46
CA MET A 209 -18.96 0.27 19.72
C MET A 209 -18.92 -0.19 21.17
N GLY A 210 -19.78 0.35 22.02
CA GLY A 210 -19.89 0.00 23.44
C GLY A 210 -19.00 0.83 24.37
N VAL A 211 -18.44 1.95 23.90
CA VAL A 211 -17.66 2.88 24.73
C VAL A 211 -18.58 3.99 25.26
N ALA A 212 -18.59 4.21 26.56
CA ALA A 212 -19.41 5.26 27.16
C ALA A 212 -18.63 6.59 27.22
N VAL A 213 -19.18 7.64 26.61
CA VAL A 213 -18.53 8.94 26.48
C VAL A 213 -19.13 9.96 27.46
N HIS A 214 -18.27 10.59 28.26
CA HIS A 214 -18.62 11.65 29.21
C HIS A 214 -17.87 12.93 28.85
N THR A 215 -18.54 13.89 28.22
CA THR A 215 -17.96 15.21 27.88
C THR A 215 -18.43 16.29 28.85
N GLY A 216 -17.69 17.41 28.90
CA GLY A 216 -17.98 18.55 29.77
C GLY A 216 -17.71 18.28 31.25
N VAL A 217 -16.97 17.20 31.57
CA VAL A 217 -16.70 16.74 32.93
C VAL A 217 -15.24 16.30 33.05
N GLY A 218 -14.58 16.68 34.14
CA GLY A 218 -13.20 16.28 34.44
C GLY A 218 -13.13 15.19 35.50
N ALA A 219 -12.00 14.51 35.59
CA ALA A 219 -11.66 13.69 36.76
C ALA A 219 -11.32 14.60 37.96
N SER A 220 -11.85 14.28 39.14
CA SER A 220 -11.59 15.04 40.37
C SER A 220 -10.80 14.25 41.41
N GLN A 221 -10.98 12.93 41.49
CA GLN A 221 -10.26 12.05 42.40
C GLN A 221 -10.32 10.60 41.88
N VAL A 222 -9.22 9.86 42.04
CA VAL A 222 -9.17 8.41 41.89
C VAL A 222 -9.38 7.80 43.29
N GLU A 223 -10.45 7.04 43.45
CA GLU A 223 -10.78 6.37 44.70
C GLU A 223 -10.16 4.98 44.72
N THR A 224 -9.53 4.62 45.84
CA THR A 224 -8.82 3.35 46.00
C THR A 224 -9.57 2.38 46.92
N ASP A 225 -9.33 1.08 46.74
CA ASP A 225 -9.79 0.04 47.66
C ASP A 225 -8.83 -0.13 48.85
N THR A 226 -9.15 -1.06 49.76
CA THR A 226 -8.39 -1.34 50.98
C THR A 226 -6.95 -1.80 50.74
N ASP A 227 -6.65 -2.35 49.56
CA ASP A 227 -5.31 -2.73 49.11
C ASP A 227 -4.54 -1.58 48.43
N GLY A 228 -5.20 -0.44 48.25
CA GLY A 228 -4.65 0.76 47.62
C GLY A 228 -4.83 0.82 46.11
N SER A 229 -5.38 -0.20 45.44
CA SER A 229 -5.62 -0.20 44.01
C SER A 229 -6.85 0.64 43.62
N VAL A 230 -6.93 1.06 42.37
CA VAL A 230 -8.07 1.82 41.83
C VAL A 230 -9.39 1.04 41.95
N ARG A 231 -10.43 1.71 42.44
CA ARG A 231 -11.79 1.20 42.57
C ARG A 231 -12.82 2.03 41.81
N ALA A 232 -12.66 3.35 41.79
CA ALA A 232 -13.58 4.25 41.10
C ALA A 232 -12.89 5.56 40.69
N LEU A 233 -13.47 6.23 39.69
CA LEU A 233 -13.10 7.59 39.30
C LEU A 233 -14.24 8.55 39.64
N ARG A 234 -13.98 9.51 40.54
CA ARG A 234 -14.90 10.61 40.83
C ARG A 234 -14.77 11.69 39.77
N LEU A 235 -15.90 12.16 39.27
CA LEU A 235 -15.99 13.22 38.28
C LEU A 235 -16.23 14.59 38.95
N SER A 236 -15.98 15.66 38.20
CA SER A 236 -16.13 17.04 38.67
C SER A 236 -17.58 17.45 38.94
N ASP A 237 -18.56 16.69 38.44
CA ASP A 237 -19.99 16.92 38.67
C ASP A 237 -20.58 16.06 39.80
N GLY A 238 -19.72 15.34 40.54
CA GLY A 238 -20.09 14.52 41.68
C GLY A 238 -20.49 13.08 41.35
N ARG A 239 -20.63 12.71 40.07
CA ARG A 239 -20.79 11.31 39.66
C ARG A 239 -19.50 10.52 39.94
N ALA A 240 -19.63 9.20 40.05
CA ALA A 240 -18.51 8.27 40.13
C ALA A 240 -18.68 7.15 39.09
N ILE A 241 -17.58 6.70 38.52
CA ILE A 241 -17.51 5.56 37.61
C ILE A 241 -16.70 4.48 38.31
N ASP A 242 -17.31 3.34 38.65
CA ASP A 242 -16.58 2.17 39.14
C ASP A 242 -15.61 1.70 38.05
N THR A 243 -14.32 1.58 38.38
CA THR A 243 -13.27 1.27 37.40
C THR A 243 -12.08 0.60 38.07
N ASP A 244 -11.45 -0.32 37.34
CA ASP A 244 -10.28 -1.07 37.81
C ASP A 244 -8.99 -0.54 37.18
N VAL A 245 -9.14 0.20 36.08
CA VAL A 245 -8.06 0.76 35.26
C VAL A 245 -8.38 2.21 34.92
N VAL A 246 -7.40 3.10 35.08
CA VAL A 246 -7.48 4.51 34.67
C VAL A 246 -6.30 4.82 33.77
N VAL A 247 -6.55 5.32 32.56
CA VAL A 247 -5.51 5.73 31.61
C VAL A 247 -5.53 7.25 31.44
N PHE A 248 -4.42 7.90 31.73
CA PHE A 248 -4.26 9.35 31.56
C PHE A 248 -3.78 9.69 30.16
N SER A 249 -4.62 10.40 29.42
CA SER A 249 -4.36 10.94 28.09
C SER A 249 -4.82 12.42 27.97
N ALA A 250 -4.54 13.22 28.99
CA ALA A 250 -4.95 14.63 29.07
C ALA A 250 -4.02 15.60 28.30
N GLY A 251 -3.32 15.10 27.28
CA GLY A 251 -2.31 15.81 26.50
C GLY A 251 -0.87 15.52 26.95
N VAL A 252 0.09 16.17 26.29
CA VAL A 252 1.52 16.01 26.55
C VAL A 252 2.18 17.35 26.88
N ARG A 253 3.39 17.29 27.46
CA ARG A 253 4.22 18.46 27.78
C ARG A 253 5.66 18.27 27.28
N PRO A 254 6.29 19.32 26.73
CA PRO A 254 7.68 19.23 26.26
C PRO A 254 8.64 18.79 27.36
N ARG A 255 9.59 17.91 27.04
CA ARG A 255 10.68 17.50 27.96
C ARG A 255 11.83 18.51 27.89
N ASP A 256 11.61 19.70 28.46
CA ASP A 256 12.53 20.85 28.40
C ASP A 256 13.43 21.03 29.65
N ARG A 257 13.35 20.10 30.62
CA ARG A 257 14.10 20.15 31.89
C ARG A 257 15.59 20.40 31.68
N LEU A 258 16.23 19.58 30.84
CA LEU A 258 17.67 19.65 30.57
C LEU A 258 18.09 21.02 30.05
N ALA A 259 17.29 21.61 29.15
CA ALA A 259 17.55 22.92 28.59
C ALA A 259 17.39 24.02 29.65
N ARG A 260 16.33 23.95 30.47
CA ARG A 260 16.07 24.90 31.55
C ARG A 260 17.19 24.92 32.58
N GLU A 261 17.66 23.75 33.00
CA GLU A 261 18.75 23.60 33.97
C GLU A 261 20.11 24.02 33.37
N ALA A 262 20.31 23.81 32.06
CA ALA A 262 21.49 24.28 31.32
C ALA A 262 21.47 25.78 30.98
N GLY A 263 20.42 26.51 31.36
CA GLY A 263 20.28 27.94 31.10
C GLY A 263 19.92 28.31 29.66
N LEU A 264 19.43 27.37 28.85
CA LEU A 264 18.91 27.63 27.50
C LEU A 264 17.51 28.27 27.58
N ALA A 265 17.17 29.07 26.57
CA ALA A 265 15.85 29.71 26.49
C ALA A 265 14.74 28.66 26.33
N VAL A 266 13.67 28.80 27.13
CA VAL A 266 12.50 27.93 27.13
C VAL A 266 11.26 28.81 27.14
N GLY A 267 10.26 28.47 26.33
CA GLY A 267 9.02 29.23 26.21
C GLY A 267 8.17 29.23 27.49
N ASP A 268 7.29 30.23 27.62
CA ASP A 268 6.41 30.40 28.80
C ASP A 268 5.48 29.19 29.04
N ARG A 269 5.11 28.48 27.96
CA ARG A 269 4.28 27.25 28.01
C ARG A 269 5.11 25.97 27.90
N GLY A 270 6.43 26.08 28.05
CA GLY A 270 7.40 25.01 27.83
C GLY A 270 7.84 24.90 26.37
N GLY A 271 8.90 24.11 26.15
CA GLY A 271 9.55 23.91 24.86
C GLY A 271 10.81 24.75 24.69
N ILE A 272 11.87 24.13 24.19
CA ILE A 272 13.19 24.75 23.98
C ILE A 272 13.10 25.70 22.79
N VAL A 273 13.40 26.98 22.99
CA VAL A 273 13.27 27.99 21.94
C VAL A 273 14.35 27.78 20.89
N VAL A 274 13.93 27.65 19.62
CA VAL A 274 14.84 27.49 18.49
C VAL A 274 14.51 28.43 17.33
N ASP A 275 15.53 28.75 16.52
CA ASP A 275 15.39 29.45 15.25
C ASP A 275 14.91 28.52 14.11
N GLU A 276 14.85 29.04 12.88
CA GLU A 276 14.42 28.30 11.69
C GLU A 276 15.37 27.15 11.30
N HIS A 277 16.60 27.14 11.80
CA HIS A 277 17.56 26.04 11.65
C HIS A 277 17.48 25.04 12.81
N CYS A 278 16.48 25.19 13.68
CA CYS A 278 16.30 24.41 14.91
C CYS A 278 17.46 24.57 15.91
N ARG A 279 18.19 25.69 15.85
CA ARG A 279 19.30 26.02 16.75
C ARG A 279 18.81 26.87 17.91
N THR A 280 19.35 26.62 19.11
CA THR A 280 19.04 27.40 20.31
C THR A 280 19.84 28.70 20.36
N THR A 281 19.72 29.46 21.45
CA THR A 281 20.58 30.64 21.70
C THR A 281 22.06 30.27 21.86
N ASP A 282 22.39 29.02 22.19
CA ASP A 282 23.76 28.51 22.15
C ASP A 282 24.06 27.98 20.74
N PRO A 283 25.12 28.46 20.06
CA PRO A 283 25.39 28.12 18.67
C PRO A 283 25.77 26.65 18.43
N TYR A 284 26.07 25.89 19.50
CA TYR A 284 26.44 24.48 19.44
C TYR A 284 25.31 23.56 19.87
N VAL A 285 24.14 24.09 20.25
CA VAL A 285 23.00 23.30 20.75
C VAL A 285 21.77 23.52 19.88
N TYR A 286 21.14 22.42 19.50
CA TYR A 286 19.94 22.33 18.69
C TYR A 286 18.84 21.60 19.45
N ALA A 287 17.57 21.83 19.08
CA ALA A 287 16.45 21.04 19.59
C ALA A 287 15.44 20.74 18.48
N ILE A 288 14.95 19.50 18.42
CA ILE A 288 14.07 19.01 17.36
C ILE A 288 12.92 18.16 17.91
N GLY A 289 11.78 18.16 17.22
CA GLY A 289 10.58 17.41 17.64
C GLY A 289 9.80 18.10 18.75
N GLU A 290 9.01 17.33 19.50
CA GLU A 290 8.03 17.88 20.47
C GLU A 290 8.65 18.60 21.68
N CYS A 291 9.97 18.48 21.91
CA CYS A 291 10.65 19.24 22.96
C CYS A 291 10.97 20.68 22.53
N ALA A 292 10.89 21.01 21.24
CA ALA A 292 11.29 22.29 20.70
C ALA A 292 10.08 23.21 20.43
N GLN A 293 10.25 24.48 20.81
CA GLN A 293 9.39 25.58 20.41
C GLN A 293 10.00 26.25 19.17
N SER A 294 9.35 26.09 18.02
CA SER A 294 9.83 26.60 16.74
C SER A 294 9.74 28.12 16.63
N ALA A 295 10.32 28.67 15.55
CA ALA A 295 10.41 30.11 15.29
C ALA A 295 9.03 30.83 15.24
N ASP A 296 7.95 30.12 14.92
CA ASP A 296 6.57 30.62 14.96
C ASP A 296 5.94 30.62 16.37
N GLY A 297 6.72 30.26 17.39
CA GLY A 297 6.33 30.21 18.80
C GLY A 297 5.51 28.99 19.19
N ARG A 298 5.34 28.00 18.31
CA ARG A 298 4.54 26.80 18.57
C ARG A 298 5.40 25.61 18.98
N VAL A 299 4.78 24.68 19.72
CA VAL A 299 5.30 23.32 19.91
C VAL A 299 4.38 22.37 19.16
N TYR A 300 4.94 21.57 18.28
CA TYR A 300 4.19 20.65 17.44
C TYR A 300 4.15 19.25 18.07
N GLY A 301 2.95 18.78 18.42
CA GLY A 301 2.70 17.41 18.91
C GLY A 301 2.42 16.41 17.77
N LEU A 302 3.16 16.51 16.67
CA LEU A 302 2.97 15.71 15.45
C LEU A 302 4.33 15.24 14.91
N VAL A 303 4.37 14.04 14.35
CA VAL A 303 5.62 13.45 13.82
C VAL A 303 6.15 14.18 12.59
N ALA A 304 5.28 14.59 11.66
CA ALA A 304 5.69 15.20 10.41
C ALA A 304 6.44 16.54 10.59
N PRO A 305 5.96 17.49 11.43
CA PRO A 305 6.75 18.65 11.81
C PRO A 305 8.08 18.27 12.45
N GLY A 306 8.10 17.25 13.32
CA GLY A 306 9.34 16.76 13.93
C GLY A 306 10.38 16.27 12.90
N TYR A 307 9.94 15.57 11.85
CA TYR A 307 10.82 15.16 10.74
C TYR A 307 11.36 16.34 9.94
N GLN A 308 10.54 17.37 9.70
CA GLN A 308 11.01 18.60 9.03
C GLN A 308 12.04 19.34 9.89
N MET A 309 11.86 19.37 11.21
CA MET A 309 12.85 19.92 12.13
C MET A 309 14.15 19.10 12.11
N ALA A 310 14.06 17.76 12.08
CA ALA A 310 15.23 16.89 11.92
C ALA A 310 16.00 17.18 10.62
N GLU A 311 15.28 17.38 9.51
CA GLU A 311 15.88 17.74 8.23
C GLU A 311 16.59 19.10 8.26
N ALA A 312 15.95 20.14 8.84
CA ALA A 312 16.55 21.47 9.00
C ALA A 312 17.81 21.44 9.88
N ALA A 313 17.77 20.75 11.03
CA ALA A 313 18.91 20.62 11.93
C ALA A 313 20.07 19.83 11.29
N ALA A 314 19.76 18.73 10.59
CA ALA A 314 20.76 17.93 9.90
C ALA A 314 21.43 18.70 8.75
N ASP A 315 20.66 19.47 7.98
CA ASP A 315 21.19 20.31 6.90
C ASP A 315 22.10 21.44 7.43
N ALA A 316 21.74 22.01 8.58
CA ALA A 316 22.56 22.99 9.27
C ALA A 316 23.90 22.38 9.76
N LEU A 317 23.87 21.16 10.31
CA LEU A 317 25.07 20.46 10.78
C LEU A 317 25.92 19.86 9.65
N ALA A 318 25.33 19.59 8.49
CA ALA A 318 26.05 19.18 7.27
C ALA A 318 26.76 20.36 6.57
N GLY A 319 26.51 21.61 7.01
CA GLY A 319 27.17 22.81 6.50
C GLY A 319 26.51 23.46 5.28
N ALA A 320 25.36 22.96 4.81
CA ALA A 320 24.59 23.59 3.74
C ALA A 320 23.65 24.69 4.28
N GLY A 321 22.91 24.41 5.35
CA GLY A 321 22.04 25.37 6.05
C GLY A 321 20.94 26.01 5.18
N THR A 322 20.50 25.33 4.13
CA THR A 322 19.51 25.81 3.15
C THR A 322 18.07 25.45 3.53
N THR A 323 17.90 24.37 4.30
CA THR A 323 16.59 23.90 4.76
C THR A 323 16.19 24.66 6.02
N LEU A 324 14.99 25.25 6.01
CA LEU A 324 14.44 26.03 7.12
C LEU A 324 13.11 25.42 7.58
N PHE A 325 12.88 25.41 8.89
CA PHE A 325 11.58 25.10 9.49
C PHE A 325 10.92 26.39 10.00
N THR A 326 9.89 26.85 9.28
CA THR A 326 9.17 28.10 9.60
C THR A 326 7.77 27.86 10.18
N GLY A 327 7.44 26.60 10.48
CA GLY A 327 6.13 26.16 10.95
C GLY A 327 5.59 25.01 10.10
N ALA A 328 4.46 24.43 10.52
CA ALA A 328 3.87 23.29 9.84
C ALA A 328 2.33 23.33 9.81
N ASP A 329 1.78 22.73 8.74
CA ASP A 329 0.36 22.47 8.60
C ASP A 329 -0.10 21.41 9.61
N THR A 330 -1.08 21.76 10.44
CA THR A 330 -1.69 20.90 11.46
C THR A 330 -2.85 20.06 10.94
N SER A 331 -3.13 20.11 9.63
CA SER A 331 -4.15 19.27 8.99
C SER A 331 -3.89 17.81 9.28
N THR A 332 -4.92 17.08 9.71
CA THR A 332 -4.80 15.69 10.15
C THR A 332 -5.89 14.85 9.49
N LYS A 333 -5.56 13.64 9.03
CA LYS A 333 -6.52 12.59 8.67
C LYS A 333 -6.18 11.34 9.46
N LEU A 334 -7.14 10.85 10.22
CA LEU A 334 -6.99 9.80 11.23
C LEU A 334 -8.10 8.78 11.06
N LYS A 335 -7.80 7.55 11.47
CA LYS A 335 -8.81 6.51 11.62
C LYS A 335 -8.85 6.08 13.08
N LEU A 336 -9.89 6.50 13.79
CA LEU A 336 -10.03 6.32 15.23
C LEU A 336 -11.24 5.47 15.52
N MET A 337 -11.04 4.31 16.16
CA MET A 337 -12.12 3.41 16.57
C MET A 337 -13.17 3.24 15.46
N GLY A 338 -12.73 2.89 14.24
CA GLY A 338 -13.59 2.67 13.08
C GLY A 338 -14.29 3.91 12.48
N ALA A 339 -14.00 5.11 12.97
CA ALA A 339 -14.40 6.38 12.34
C ALA A 339 -13.21 7.02 11.60
N ASP A 340 -13.42 7.41 10.35
CA ASP A 340 -12.49 8.29 9.65
C ASP A 340 -12.75 9.74 10.08
N VAL A 341 -11.71 10.44 10.54
CA VAL A 341 -11.77 11.84 10.97
C VAL A 341 -10.69 12.62 10.25
N ALA A 342 -11.06 13.70 9.57
CA ALA A 342 -10.11 14.61 8.96
C ALA A 342 -10.47 16.07 9.23
N SER A 343 -9.43 16.87 9.41
CA SER A 343 -9.52 18.31 9.65
C SER A 343 -8.38 18.99 8.90
N PHE A 344 -8.66 20.09 8.20
CA PHE A 344 -7.64 20.78 7.39
C PHE A 344 -7.90 22.28 7.26
N GLY A 345 -6.84 23.03 6.94
CA GLY A 345 -6.89 24.49 6.85
C GLY A 345 -7.19 25.13 8.21
N ASP A 346 -8.02 26.17 8.20
CA ASP A 346 -8.66 26.71 9.41
C ASP A 346 -10.11 26.19 9.51
N PRO A 347 -10.32 25.02 10.14
CA PRO A 347 -11.65 24.40 10.28
C PRO A 347 -12.56 25.15 11.28
N PHE A 348 -12.04 26.15 11.98
CA PHE A 348 -12.77 26.94 12.98
C PHE A 348 -12.79 28.43 12.64
N ALA A 349 -12.52 28.78 11.38
CA ALA A 349 -12.60 30.16 10.91
C ALA A 349 -13.96 30.79 11.29
N PRO A 350 -13.99 32.01 11.85
CA PRO A 350 -15.24 32.60 12.34
C PRO A 350 -16.28 32.78 11.22
N GLU A 351 -17.52 32.32 11.45
CA GLU A 351 -18.63 32.39 10.50
C GLU A 351 -19.50 33.64 10.71
N GLY A 352 -20.21 34.09 9.65
CA GLY A 352 -21.23 35.14 9.75
C GLY A 352 -20.69 36.57 9.68
N GLU A 353 -21.50 37.56 10.12
CA GLU A 353 -21.18 39.01 10.00
C GLU A 353 -19.88 39.40 10.71
N ASP A 354 -19.49 38.68 11.76
CA ASP A 354 -18.30 38.96 12.57
C ASP A 354 -17.01 38.32 12.00
N GLY A 355 -17.13 37.40 11.02
CA GLY A 355 -16.02 36.54 10.57
C GLY A 355 -15.85 36.37 9.06
N GLY A 356 -16.90 36.65 8.28
CA GLY A 356 -16.89 36.63 6.82
C GLY A 356 -16.88 35.23 6.17
N ALA A 357 -16.72 34.15 6.94
CA ALA A 357 -16.80 32.79 6.41
C ALA A 357 -18.24 32.29 6.31
N VAL A 358 -18.49 31.42 5.32
CA VAL A 358 -19.75 30.68 5.13
C VAL A 358 -19.47 29.18 5.07
N SER A 359 -20.34 28.37 5.67
CA SER A 359 -20.19 26.91 5.68
C SER A 359 -21.10 26.19 4.69
N VAL A 360 -20.59 25.09 4.14
CA VAL A 360 -21.37 24.09 3.40
C VAL A 360 -21.28 22.78 4.16
N VAL A 361 -22.43 22.28 4.61
CA VAL A 361 -22.52 21.16 5.56
C VAL A 361 -23.40 20.04 5.01
N PHE A 362 -22.91 18.80 5.11
CA PHE A 362 -23.67 17.57 4.95
C PHE A 362 -23.60 16.75 6.25
N SER A 363 -24.73 16.22 6.70
CA SER A 363 -24.83 15.43 7.92
C SER A 363 -25.83 14.29 7.72
N ASP A 364 -25.37 13.04 7.86
CA ASP A 364 -26.23 11.86 7.97
C ASP A 364 -25.95 11.15 9.29
N SER A 365 -26.78 11.44 10.28
CA SER A 365 -26.65 10.89 11.63
C SER A 365 -26.90 9.38 11.70
N ARG A 366 -27.52 8.75 10.69
CA ARG A 366 -27.75 7.30 10.68
C ARG A 366 -26.48 6.54 10.30
N GLU A 367 -25.72 7.09 9.36
CA GLU A 367 -24.46 6.54 8.88
C GLU A 367 -23.25 7.08 9.66
N GLY A 368 -23.46 8.00 10.60
CA GLY A 368 -22.39 8.62 11.39
C GLY A 368 -21.49 9.55 10.56
N VAL A 369 -22.01 10.13 9.47
CA VAL A 369 -21.26 10.97 8.54
C VAL A 369 -21.54 12.45 8.78
N TYR A 370 -20.47 13.24 8.88
CA TYR A 370 -20.53 14.70 8.95
C TYR A 370 -19.43 15.30 8.09
N LYS A 371 -19.77 16.22 7.20
CA LYS A 371 -18.82 16.93 6.35
C LYS A 371 -19.14 18.43 6.36
N LYS A 372 -18.15 19.25 6.64
CA LYS A 372 -18.24 20.71 6.64
C LYS A 372 -17.06 21.30 5.88
N LEU A 373 -17.34 22.21 4.96
CA LEU A 373 -16.35 23.07 4.32
C LEU A 373 -16.62 24.52 4.70
N LEU A 374 -15.57 25.25 5.05
CA LEU A 374 -15.63 26.69 5.34
C LEU A 374 -15.05 27.47 4.16
N LEU A 375 -15.80 28.44 3.66
CA LEU A 375 -15.43 29.27 2.52
C LEU A 375 -15.32 30.72 2.97
N GLY A 376 -14.28 31.42 2.53
CA GLY A 376 -14.11 32.85 2.79
C GLY A 376 -15.00 33.72 1.90
N PRO A 377 -14.99 35.04 2.13
CA PRO A 377 -15.85 36.00 1.40
C PRO A 377 -15.66 35.97 -0.13
N GLU A 378 -14.46 35.59 -0.60
CA GLU A 378 -14.11 35.55 -2.03
C GLU A 378 -14.26 34.14 -2.63
N GLY A 379 -14.84 33.19 -1.88
CA GLY A 379 -15.10 31.82 -2.33
C GLY A 379 -13.91 30.85 -2.18
N GLN A 380 -12.83 31.27 -1.54
CA GLN A 380 -11.69 30.42 -1.20
C GLN A 380 -12.01 29.48 -0.04
N LEU A 381 -11.57 28.22 -0.11
CA LEU A 381 -11.72 27.24 0.96
C LEU A 381 -10.78 27.60 2.12
N LEU A 382 -11.31 27.97 3.27
CA LEU A 382 -10.52 28.26 4.47
C LEU A 382 -10.10 26.98 5.18
N GLY A 383 -10.97 25.98 5.21
CA GLY A 383 -10.73 24.70 5.87
C GLY A 383 -11.94 23.78 5.82
N GLY A 384 -11.86 22.65 6.51
CA GLY A 384 -12.98 21.71 6.59
C GLY A 384 -12.81 20.61 7.62
N ILE A 385 -13.93 19.99 7.96
CA ILE A 385 -14.07 18.91 8.94
C ILE A 385 -14.84 17.76 8.28
N LEU A 386 -14.27 16.56 8.26
CA LEU A 386 -14.86 15.35 7.69
C LEU A 386 -14.84 14.25 8.76
N VAL A 387 -15.99 13.67 9.07
CA VAL A 387 -16.16 12.60 10.07
C VAL A 387 -17.03 11.50 9.45
N GLY A 388 -16.65 10.25 9.64
CA GLY A 388 -17.35 9.07 9.09
C GLY A 388 -17.06 8.80 7.61
N ASP A 389 -16.84 9.84 6.82
CA ASP A 389 -16.36 9.77 5.43
C ASP A 389 -15.39 10.92 5.17
N ALA A 390 -14.10 10.57 5.04
CA ALA A 390 -13.01 11.51 4.78
C ALA A 390 -12.31 11.25 3.43
N ASP A 391 -13.01 10.66 2.45
CA ASP A 391 -12.43 10.33 1.15
C ASP A 391 -12.02 11.58 0.37
N ALA A 392 -12.83 12.63 0.44
CA ALA A 392 -12.57 13.90 -0.23
C ALA A 392 -11.37 14.69 0.36
N TYR A 393 -10.81 14.28 1.51
CA TYR A 393 -9.70 14.99 2.16
C TYR A 393 -8.49 15.21 1.22
N GLY A 394 -8.12 14.20 0.43
CA GLY A 394 -6.96 14.28 -0.46
C GLY A 394 -7.13 15.32 -1.57
N THR A 395 -8.37 15.54 -2.02
CA THR A 395 -8.71 16.57 -3.01
C THR A 395 -8.89 17.93 -2.36
N LEU A 396 -9.52 18.01 -1.18
CA LEU A 396 -9.86 19.27 -0.53
C LEU A 396 -8.67 19.97 0.13
N LYS A 397 -7.80 19.22 0.82
CA LYS A 397 -6.68 19.78 1.56
C LYS A 397 -5.77 20.69 0.70
N PRO A 398 -5.33 20.29 -0.52
CA PRO A 398 -4.50 21.14 -1.37
C PRO A 398 -5.15 22.47 -1.81
N HIS A 399 -6.47 22.58 -1.71
CA HIS A 399 -7.20 23.80 -2.02
C HIS A 399 -7.43 24.70 -0.79
N ALA A 400 -6.92 24.35 0.40
CA ALA A 400 -6.96 25.27 1.54
C ALA A 400 -6.25 26.59 1.20
N GLY A 401 -6.93 27.71 1.42
CA GLY A 401 -6.55 29.05 1.00
C GLY A 401 -6.88 29.40 -0.47
N ARG A 402 -7.54 28.54 -1.24
CA ARG A 402 -7.81 28.73 -2.68
C ARG A 402 -9.27 28.42 -3.04
N ALA A 403 -9.73 28.94 -4.19
CA ALA A 403 -11.04 28.59 -4.72
C ALA A 403 -11.12 27.10 -5.10
N LEU A 404 -12.26 26.47 -4.84
CA LEU A 404 -12.52 25.08 -5.23
C LEU A 404 -12.77 24.99 -6.75
N PRO A 405 -12.31 23.92 -7.42
CA PRO A 405 -12.51 23.76 -8.87
C PRO A 405 -13.93 23.31 -9.24
N ALA A 406 -14.75 22.94 -8.27
CA ALA A 406 -16.17 22.65 -8.45
C ALA A 406 -16.97 23.25 -7.28
N PRO A 407 -18.31 23.36 -7.40
CA PRO A 407 -19.14 23.82 -6.29
C PRO A 407 -18.92 22.99 -5.01
N PRO A 408 -18.77 23.62 -3.84
CA PRO A 408 -18.48 22.94 -2.57
C PRO A 408 -19.45 21.80 -2.24
N GLU A 409 -20.71 21.91 -2.64
CA GLU A 409 -21.75 20.89 -2.46
C GLU A 409 -21.39 19.55 -3.10
N ALA A 410 -20.64 19.55 -4.22
CA ALA A 410 -20.22 18.33 -4.90
C ALA A 410 -19.23 17.50 -4.07
N TYR A 411 -18.51 18.13 -3.13
CA TYR A 411 -17.53 17.46 -2.27
C TYR A 411 -18.14 16.96 -0.96
N VAL A 412 -19.26 17.54 -0.50
CA VAL A 412 -19.91 17.13 0.75
C VAL A 412 -21.09 16.19 0.53
N LEU A 413 -21.80 16.27 -0.60
CA LEU A 413 -22.95 15.41 -0.86
C LEU A 413 -22.51 13.99 -1.27
N PRO A 414 -23.22 12.94 -0.84
CA PRO A 414 -23.00 11.59 -1.33
C PRO A 414 -23.28 11.56 -2.84
N ALA A 415 -22.44 10.85 -3.60
CA ALA A 415 -22.44 10.89 -5.07
C ALA A 415 -23.82 10.53 -5.67
N SER A 416 -24.59 11.56 -6.01
CA SER A 416 -25.68 11.47 -6.97
C SER A 416 -25.21 12.04 -8.31
N GLY A 417 -24.33 11.29 -8.99
CA GLY A 417 -24.09 11.44 -10.43
C GLY A 417 -23.34 12.67 -10.95
N ALA A 418 -22.60 13.43 -10.13
CA ALA A 418 -21.68 14.45 -10.62
C ALA A 418 -20.24 13.92 -10.61
N GLU A 419 -19.56 13.96 -11.76
CA GLU A 419 -18.12 13.68 -11.87
C GLU A 419 -17.33 14.80 -11.17
N LEU A 420 -16.48 14.43 -10.20
CA LEU A 420 -15.52 15.34 -9.60
C LEU A 420 -14.39 15.64 -10.62
N PRO A 421 -13.84 16.88 -10.66
CA PRO A 421 -12.69 17.19 -11.51
C PRO A 421 -11.52 16.24 -11.24
N GLY A 422 -10.83 15.83 -12.31
CA GLY A 422 -9.72 14.88 -12.24
C GLY A 422 -8.43 15.47 -11.65
N ALA A 423 -7.38 14.66 -11.63
CA ALA A 423 -6.05 15.06 -11.14
C ALA A 423 -5.42 16.25 -11.91
N ASP A 424 -5.93 16.55 -13.10
CA ASP A 424 -5.60 17.70 -13.92
C ASP A 424 -5.98 19.04 -13.25
N ALA A 425 -6.96 19.06 -12.35
CA ALA A 425 -7.36 20.26 -11.59
C ALA A 425 -6.52 20.53 -10.33
N LEU A 426 -5.61 19.63 -9.95
CA LEU A 426 -4.76 19.81 -8.76
C LEU A 426 -3.78 21.00 -8.93
N PRO A 427 -3.45 21.74 -7.85
CA PRO A 427 -2.41 22.76 -7.91
C PRO A 427 -1.00 22.19 -7.95
N ASP A 428 -0.01 22.98 -8.38
CA ASP A 428 1.38 22.53 -8.56
C ASP A 428 2.07 22.09 -7.26
N ASP A 429 1.69 22.66 -6.13
CA ASP A 429 2.24 22.29 -4.82
C ASP A 429 1.54 21.06 -4.19
N ALA A 430 0.48 20.53 -4.82
CA ALA A 430 -0.20 19.34 -4.32
C ALA A 430 0.71 18.10 -4.37
N VAL A 431 0.88 17.42 -3.23
CA VAL A 431 1.64 16.16 -3.16
C VAL A 431 0.87 15.05 -3.88
N VAL A 432 1.42 14.56 -4.99
CA VAL A 432 0.87 13.48 -5.80
C VAL A 432 1.38 12.12 -5.34
N CYS A 433 2.63 12.03 -4.86
CA CYS A 433 3.20 10.79 -4.32
C CYS A 433 3.58 10.96 -2.85
N SER A 434 2.78 10.40 -1.93
CA SER A 434 3.04 10.50 -0.50
C SER A 434 4.29 9.73 -0.04
N CYS A 435 4.63 8.61 -0.68
CA CYS A 435 5.82 7.82 -0.30
C CYS A 435 7.14 8.57 -0.50
N HIS A 436 7.20 9.46 -1.50
CA HIS A 436 8.41 10.18 -1.90
C HIS A 436 8.24 11.70 -1.85
N ASN A 437 7.13 12.16 -1.27
CA ASN A 437 6.74 13.57 -1.15
C ASN A 437 6.83 14.37 -2.47
N VAL A 438 6.42 13.78 -3.60
CA VAL A 438 6.52 14.42 -4.93
C VAL A 438 5.26 15.22 -5.23
N THR A 439 5.41 16.50 -5.58
CA THR A 439 4.29 17.38 -5.96
C THR A 439 3.91 17.29 -7.44
N LYS A 440 2.69 17.72 -7.80
CA LYS A 440 2.26 17.81 -9.20
C LYS A 440 3.17 18.71 -10.02
N GLY A 441 3.62 19.82 -9.46
CA GLY A 441 4.54 20.77 -10.06
C GLY A 441 5.89 20.12 -10.33
N ALA A 442 6.42 19.32 -9.40
CA ALA A 442 7.64 18.54 -9.64
C ALA A 442 7.47 17.54 -10.80
N VAL A 443 6.30 16.89 -10.90
CA VAL A 443 5.99 15.99 -12.03
C VAL A 443 5.88 16.77 -13.34
N ARG A 444 5.16 17.89 -13.35
CA ARG A 444 5.02 18.75 -14.54
C ARG A 444 6.36 19.29 -15.01
N THR A 445 7.16 19.84 -14.10
CA THR A 445 8.51 20.34 -14.40
C THR A 445 9.37 19.21 -14.96
N ALA A 446 9.34 18.02 -14.35
CA ALA A 446 10.05 16.87 -14.88
C ALA A 446 9.61 16.51 -16.30
N VAL A 447 8.29 16.49 -16.57
CA VAL A 447 7.72 16.23 -17.91
C VAL A 447 8.17 17.27 -18.93
N ALA A 448 8.09 18.56 -18.58
CA ALA A 448 8.45 19.65 -19.49
C ALA A 448 9.96 19.75 -19.74
N GLU A 449 10.78 19.76 -18.70
CA GLU A 449 12.23 19.97 -18.82
C GLU A 449 12.95 18.75 -19.42
N ASN A 450 12.45 17.53 -19.16
CA ASN A 450 13.06 16.30 -19.65
C ASN A 450 12.30 15.68 -20.83
N SER A 451 11.28 16.38 -21.37
CA SER A 451 10.46 15.91 -22.50
C SER A 451 9.90 14.49 -22.30
N LEU A 452 9.41 14.20 -21.09
CA LEU A 452 8.98 12.85 -20.72
C LEU A 452 7.61 12.53 -21.35
N THR A 453 7.48 11.35 -21.94
CA THR A 453 6.25 10.89 -22.60
C THR A 453 5.60 9.69 -21.93
N ASP A 454 6.23 9.14 -20.88
CA ASP A 454 5.81 7.95 -20.17
C ASP A 454 6.03 8.06 -18.64
N ILE A 455 5.37 7.17 -17.90
CA ILE A 455 5.45 7.10 -16.43
C ILE A 455 6.83 6.61 -15.95
N GLY A 456 7.55 5.84 -16.77
CA GLY A 456 8.90 5.39 -16.46
C GLY A 456 9.87 6.56 -16.32
N GLY A 457 9.78 7.54 -17.22
CA GLY A 457 10.50 8.80 -17.16
C GLY A 457 10.20 9.58 -15.90
N ILE A 458 8.90 9.70 -15.53
CA ILE A 458 8.49 10.39 -14.30
C ILE A 458 9.08 9.68 -13.07
N LYS A 459 9.05 8.34 -13.04
CA LYS A 459 9.66 7.54 -11.96
C LYS A 459 11.15 7.80 -11.83
N ARG A 460 11.90 7.86 -12.95
CA ARG A 460 13.35 8.15 -12.93
C ARG A 460 13.65 9.55 -12.38
N CYS A 461 12.93 10.56 -12.85
CA CYS A 461 13.21 11.95 -12.50
C CYS A 461 12.72 12.33 -11.10
N THR A 462 11.63 11.72 -10.62
CA THR A 462 10.95 12.17 -9.39
C THR A 462 10.86 11.12 -8.30
N LYS A 463 11.15 9.85 -8.59
CA LYS A 463 10.85 8.67 -7.75
C LYS A 463 9.35 8.43 -7.52
N ALA A 464 8.44 9.28 -8.03
CA ALA A 464 7.01 9.09 -7.86
C ALA A 464 6.53 7.76 -8.46
N GLY A 465 5.83 6.95 -7.66
CA GLY A 465 5.29 5.66 -8.12
C GLY A 465 6.25 4.47 -8.03
N THR A 466 7.43 4.63 -7.41
CA THR A 466 8.36 3.52 -7.11
C THR A 466 8.14 2.89 -5.71
N GLY A 467 7.40 3.56 -4.82
CA GLY A 467 7.02 3.06 -3.49
C GLY A 467 5.76 2.17 -3.52
N CYS A 468 4.65 2.64 -2.92
CA CYS A 468 3.40 1.86 -2.85
C CYS A 468 2.61 1.77 -4.17
N GLY A 469 2.96 2.59 -5.18
CA GLY A 469 2.26 2.65 -6.47
C GLY A 469 0.87 3.29 -6.45
N GLY A 470 0.38 3.77 -5.31
CA GLY A 470 -0.95 4.38 -5.17
C GLY A 470 -1.17 5.65 -6.01
N CYS A 471 -0.08 6.35 -6.36
CA CYS A 471 -0.13 7.58 -7.15
C CYS A 471 -0.10 7.36 -8.67
N LEU A 472 0.03 6.12 -9.16
CA LEU A 472 0.26 5.85 -10.58
C LEU A 472 -0.85 6.37 -11.50
N SER A 473 -2.12 6.27 -11.08
CA SER A 473 -3.25 6.82 -11.85
C SER A 473 -3.20 8.35 -11.90
N THR A 474 -2.85 8.99 -10.79
CA THR A 474 -2.74 10.45 -10.70
C THR A 474 -1.57 10.96 -11.54
N LEU A 475 -0.41 10.27 -11.50
CA LEU A 475 0.75 10.56 -12.36
C LEU A 475 0.40 10.41 -13.85
N GLN A 476 -0.36 9.37 -14.18
CA GLN A 476 -0.84 9.10 -15.53
C GLN A 476 -1.71 10.26 -16.05
N SER A 477 -2.69 10.70 -15.25
CA SER A 477 -3.55 11.83 -15.60
C SER A 477 -2.78 13.15 -15.74
N VAL A 478 -1.80 13.43 -14.86
CA VAL A 478 -0.95 14.63 -14.97
C VAL A 478 -0.12 14.58 -16.25
N LEU A 479 0.54 13.45 -16.54
CA LEU A 479 1.29 13.26 -17.78
C LEU A 479 0.43 13.46 -19.03
N ASP A 480 -0.78 12.89 -19.04
CA ASP A 480 -1.71 13.01 -20.17
C ASP A 480 -2.14 14.45 -20.41
N ALA A 481 -2.41 15.21 -19.35
CA ALA A 481 -2.77 16.62 -19.44
C ALA A 481 -1.61 17.47 -19.97
N GLU A 482 -0.38 17.24 -19.52
CA GLU A 482 0.79 18.00 -19.97
C GLU A 482 1.16 17.70 -21.42
N LEU A 483 1.09 16.44 -21.85
CA LEU A 483 1.30 16.06 -23.25
C LEU A 483 0.24 16.68 -24.18
N ALA A 484 -1.02 16.69 -23.74
CA ALA A 484 -2.10 17.35 -24.48
C ALA A 484 -1.88 18.87 -24.57
N ALA A 485 -1.47 19.52 -23.48
CA ALA A 485 -1.17 20.95 -23.44
C ALA A 485 0.04 21.32 -24.32
N ALA A 486 1.04 20.45 -24.40
CA ALA A 486 2.21 20.61 -25.26
C ALA A 486 1.94 20.28 -26.74
N GLY A 487 0.73 19.83 -27.09
CA GLY A 487 0.39 19.38 -28.46
C GLY A 487 1.15 18.12 -28.89
N VAL A 488 1.70 17.37 -27.94
CA VAL A 488 2.42 16.13 -28.18
C VAL A 488 1.41 14.99 -28.19
N GLU A 489 0.98 14.57 -29.38
CA GLU A 489 0.18 13.35 -29.50
C GLU A 489 0.98 12.15 -29.02
N ARG A 490 0.38 11.33 -28.15
CA ARG A 490 0.99 10.07 -27.74
C ARG A 490 1.29 9.19 -28.96
N PRO A 491 2.44 8.49 -28.97
CA PRO A 491 2.58 7.34 -29.84
C PRO A 491 1.45 6.36 -29.50
N LYS A 492 0.54 6.11 -30.45
CA LYS A 492 -0.57 5.16 -30.27
C LYS A 492 -0.11 3.69 -30.19
N GLY A 493 1.18 3.44 -30.34
CA GLY A 493 1.75 2.09 -30.31
C GLY A 493 1.91 1.50 -28.91
N LEU A 494 2.05 0.18 -28.86
CA LEU A 494 2.21 -0.59 -27.63
C LEU A 494 3.52 -0.26 -26.88
N CYS A 495 4.61 -0.08 -27.61
CA CYS A 495 5.96 0.23 -27.10
C CYS A 495 6.88 0.64 -28.27
N GLU A 496 8.17 0.87 -28.01
CA GLU A 496 9.16 1.17 -29.07
C GLU A 496 9.26 0.09 -30.16
N HIS A 497 8.88 -1.16 -29.87
CA HIS A 497 8.93 -2.25 -30.85
C HIS A 497 7.69 -2.33 -31.74
N PHE A 498 6.56 -1.72 -31.37
CA PHE A 498 5.29 -1.82 -32.11
C PHE A 498 4.51 -0.51 -32.11
N ALA A 499 4.24 0.02 -33.30
CA ALA A 499 3.33 1.16 -33.50
C ALA A 499 1.83 0.81 -33.35
N LEU A 500 1.51 -0.49 -33.27
CA LEU A 500 0.15 -1.01 -33.12
C LEU A 500 -0.27 -1.05 -31.64
N THR A 501 -1.54 -0.80 -31.34
CA THR A 501 -2.14 -1.04 -30.03
C THR A 501 -2.30 -2.53 -29.74
N ARG A 502 -2.72 -2.91 -28.52
CA ARG A 502 -2.98 -4.31 -28.19
C ARG A 502 -4.18 -4.85 -28.97
N ALA A 503 -5.23 -4.04 -29.15
CA ALA A 503 -6.40 -4.43 -29.96
C ALA A 503 -6.02 -4.59 -31.45
N GLU A 504 -5.18 -3.71 -31.98
CA GLU A 504 -4.69 -3.82 -33.36
C GLU A 504 -3.80 -5.06 -33.55
N ILE A 505 -2.89 -5.35 -32.60
CA ILE A 505 -2.09 -6.58 -32.61
C ILE A 505 -2.99 -7.81 -32.61
N TYR A 506 -4.06 -7.82 -31.80
CA TYR A 506 -5.03 -8.93 -31.79
C TYR A 506 -5.63 -9.17 -33.17
N GLU A 507 -6.13 -8.10 -33.82
CA GLU A 507 -6.73 -8.22 -35.16
C GLU A 507 -5.71 -8.61 -36.23
N THR A 508 -4.49 -8.07 -36.18
CA THR A 508 -3.40 -8.39 -37.10
C THR A 508 -2.99 -9.86 -36.98
N VAL A 509 -2.73 -10.34 -35.76
CA VAL A 509 -2.36 -11.74 -35.51
C VAL A 509 -3.44 -12.70 -36.02
N ARG A 510 -4.70 -12.38 -35.75
CA ARG A 510 -5.84 -13.20 -36.19
C ARG A 510 -6.02 -13.20 -37.71
N THR A 511 -6.02 -12.03 -38.33
CA THR A 511 -6.33 -11.85 -39.76
C THR A 511 -5.22 -12.41 -40.64
N GLU A 512 -3.95 -12.15 -40.28
CA GLU A 512 -2.79 -12.66 -41.01
C GLU A 512 -2.38 -14.07 -40.58
N ARG A 513 -3.05 -14.63 -39.56
CA ARG A 513 -2.77 -15.95 -38.96
C ARG A 513 -1.31 -16.10 -38.50
N ILE A 514 -0.77 -15.05 -37.87
CA ILE A 514 0.60 -15.02 -37.35
C ILE A 514 0.73 -16.00 -36.18
N ARG A 515 1.76 -16.84 -36.18
CA ARG A 515 1.89 -17.96 -35.24
C ARG A 515 2.99 -17.82 -34.20
N SER A 516 3.85 -16.81 -34.31
CA SER A 516 4.95 -16.61 -33.37
C SER A 516 5.28 -15.13 -33.19
N PHE A 517 6.00 -14.82 -32.11
CA PHE A 517 6.43 -13.45 -31.82
C PHE A 517 7.45 -12.96 -32.85
N SER A 518 8.43 -13.80 -33.21
CA SER A 518 9.40 -13.51 -34.27
C SER A 518 8.72 -13.16 -35.59
N GLU A 519 7.66 -13.88 -35.99
CA GLU A 519 6.91 -13.57 -37.20
C GLU A 519 6.20 -12.20 -37.10
N LEU A 520 5.56 -11.91 -35.96
CA LEU A 520 4.89 -10.63 -35.73
C LEU A 520 5.89 -9.47 -35.75
N LEU A 521 7.02 -9.63 -35.06
CA LEU A 521 8.06 -8.61 -34.94
C LEU A 521 8.74 -8.36 -36.29
N ALA A 522 8.97 -9.40 -37.09
CA ALA A 522 9.57 -9.25 -38.43
C ALA A 522 8.64 -8.51 -39.42
N LYS A 523 7.32 -8.72 -39.33
CA LYS A 523 6.34 -8.11 -40.24
C LYS A 523 5.89 -6.72 -39.81
N HIS A 524 5.67 -6.51 -38.51
CA HIS A 524 4.99 -5.33 -37.95
C HIS A 524 5.80 -4.61 -36.88
N GLY A 525 7.01 -5.10 -36.57
CA GLY A 525 7.89 -4.51 -35.57
C GLY A 525 8.76 -3.37 -36.14
N LEU A 526 9.28 -2.55 -35.22
CA LEU A 526 10.16 -1.42 -35.53
C LEU A 526 11.66 -1.73 -35.28
N GLY A 527 12.00 -2.98 -34.95
CA GLY A 527 13.35 -3.45 -34.61
C GLY A 527 13.48 -4.02 -33.19
N GLY A 528 14.66 -4.51 -32.83
CA GLY A 528 14.97 -5.08 -31.50
C GLY A 528 14.52 -6.54 -31.33
N GLU A 529 14.56 -7.04 -30.08
CA GLU A 529 14.11 -8.39 -29.70
C GLU A 529 12.82 -8.37 -28.83
N GLY A 530 12.13 -7.23 -28.77
CA GLY A 530 10.98 -7.00 -27.88
C GLY A 530 11.38 -6.60 -26.45
N CYS A 531 10.40 -6.39 -25.57
CA CYS A 531 10.62 -6.00 -24.17
C CYS A 531 9.56 -6.57 -23.22
N VAL A 532 9.68 -6.21 -21.93
CA VAL A 532 8.75 -6.53 -20.84
C VAL A 532 7.30 -6.06 -21.09
N VAL A 533 7.08 -5.14 -22.04
CA VAL A 533 5.76 -4.66 -22.43
C VAL A 533 5.13 -5.53 -23.52
N CYS A 534 5.78 -5.66 -24.67
CA CYS A 534 5.18 -6.32 -25.83
C CYS A 534 5.18 -7.84 -25.74
N LYS A 535 6.20 -8.45 -25.15
CA LYS A 535 6.30 -9.92 -25.05
C LYS A 535 5.11 -10.54 -24.32
N PRO A 536 4.76 -10.13 -23.08
CA PRO A 536 3.58 -10.68 -22.40
C PRO A 536 2.26 -10.38 -23.12
N VAL A 537 2.16 -9.24 -23.80
CA VAL A 537 0.94 -8.87 -24.56
C VAL A 537 0.76 -9.80 -25.75
N VAL A 538 1.82 -10.03 -26.53
CA VAL A 538 1.76 -10.94 -27.68
C VAL A 538 1.57 -12.39 -27.21
N GLY A 539 2.25 -12.81 -26.13
CA GLY A 539 2.03 -14.13 -25.52
C GLY A 539 0.57 -14.33 -25.07
N ASN A 540 -0.07 -13.29 -24.51
CA ASN A 540 -1.50 -13.31 -24.17
C ASN A 540 -2.40 -13.44 -25.42
N VAL A 541 -2.12 -12.66 -26.47
CA VAL A 541 -2.88 -12.70 -27.74
C VAL A 541 -2.74 -14.07 -28.42
N LEU A 542 -1.52 -14.59 -28.56
CA LEU A 542 -1.25 -15.90 -29.14
C LEU A 542 -1.87 -17.02 -28.30
N GLY A 543 -1.77 -16.95 -26.98
CA GLY A 543 -2.41 -17.91 -26.07
C GLY A 543 -3.94 -17.91 -26.19
N THR A 544 -4.54 -16.75 -26.43
CA THR A 544 -5.99 -16.66 -26.69
C THR A 544 -6.36 -17.28 -28.02
N LEU A 545 -5.64 -16.92 -29.09
CA LEU A 545 -5.92 -17.35 -30.45
C LEU A 545 -5.38 -18.77 -30.73
N ALA A 546 -4.76 -19.42 -29.74
CA ALA A 546 -4.12 -20.72 -29.90
C ALA A 546 -5.04 -21.79 -30.53
N PRO A 547 -6.32 -21.96 -30.11
CA PRO A 547 -7.22 -22.92 -30.74
C PRO A 547 -7.50 -22.62 -32.23
N GLU A 548 -7.52 -21.35 -32.61
CA GLU A 548 -7.80 -20.92 -33.99
C GLU A 548 -6.57 -20.97 -34.90
N LEU A 549 -5.39 -20.74 -34.33
CA LEU A 549 -4.12 -20.74 -35.03
C LEU A 549 -3.46 -22.13 -35.07
N GLY A 550 -3.90 -23.04 -34.21
CA GLY A 550 -3.33 -24.38 -34.02
C GLY A 550 -2.02 -24.35 -33.23
N LEU A 551 -1.94 -23.49 -32.21
CA LEU A 551 -0.78 -23.38 -31.33
C LEU A 551 -0.91 -24.35 -30.15
N GLY A 552 0.23 -24.83 -29.65
CA GLY A 552 0.31 -25.74 -28.51
C GLY A 552 0.22 -25.03 -27.16
N HIS A 553 0.88 -25.59 -26.17
CA HIS A 553 0.92 -25.09 -24.80
C HIS A 553 1.59 -23.70 -24.74
N VAL A 554 1.22 -22.86 -23.76
CA VAL A 554 1.78 -21.49 -23.61
C VAL A 554 3.29 -21.45 -23.33
N LEU A 555 3.86 -22.60 -22.98
CA LEU A 555 5.29 -22.79 -22.77
C LEU A 555 5.98 -23.54 -23.92
N ASP A 556 5.33 -23.72 -25.07
CA ASP A 556 5.94 -24.40 -26.21
C ASP A 556 6.81 -23.46 -27.05
N GLY A 557 8.04 -23.89 -27.35
CA GLY A 557 8.96 -23.15 -28.22
C GLY A 557 9.18 -21.70 -27.79
N GLU A 558 9.04 -20.79 -28.74
CA GLU A 558 9.22 -19.34 -28.53
C GLU A 558 8.18 -18.75 -27.55
N GLN A 559 7.00 -19.36 -27.38
CA GLN A 559 5.97 -18.79 -26.50
C GLN A 559 6.40 -18.72 -25.03
N ALA A 560 7.30 -19.61 -24.59
CA ALA A 560 7.83 -19.59 -23.24
C ALA A 560 8.60 -18.31 -22.92
N THR A 561 9.32 -17.74 -23.90
CA THR A 561 10.13 -16.52 -23.71
C THR A 561 9.27 -15.25 -23.65
N LEU A 562 7.98 -15.38 -23.98
CA LEU A 562 7.01 -14.29 -23.93
C LEU A 562 6.37 -14.13 -22.56
N GLN A 563 6.44 -15.17 -21.72
CA GLN A 563 5.73 -15.23 -20.46
C GLN A 563 6.44 -14.41 -19.37
N ASP A 564 5.66 -13.68 -18.59
CA ASP A 564 6.08 -13.20 -17.28
C ASP A 564 6.42 -14.40 -16.37
N SER A 565 7.31 -14.21 -15.40
CA SER A 565 7.68 -15.20 -14.38
C SER A 565 6.47 -15.96 -13.82
N ASN A 566 5.34 -15.28 -13.57
CA ASN A 566 4.13 -15.95 -13.09
C ASN A 566 3.60 -17.00 -14.08
N ASP A 567 3.44 -16.63 -15.35
CA ASP A 567 2.98 -17.54 -16.42
C ASP A 567 4.08 -18.55 -16.82
N LEU A 568 5.35 -18.18 -16.70
CA LEU A 568 6.50 -19.05 -16.97
C LEU A 568 6.59 -20.22 -15.99
N PHE A 569 6.38 -19.95 -14.69
CA PHE A 569 6.40 -20.95 -13.63
C PHE A 569 5.01 -21.48 -13.27
N LEU A 570 3.95 -21.02 -13.96
CA LEU A 570 2.56 -21.41 -13.69
C LEU A 570 2.19 -21.30 -12.20
N ALA A 571 2.72 -20.27 -11.54
CA ALA A 571 2.55 -20.02 -10.11
C ALA A 571 2.78 -18.54 -9.80
N ASN A 572 2.19 -18.02 -8.72
CA ASN A 572 2.32 -16.60 -8.37
C ASN A 572 3.59 -16.35 -7.56
N LEU A 573 4.49 -15.51 -8.05
CA LEU A 573 5.68 -15.07 -7.33
C LEU A 573 5.31 -14.25 -6.07
N GLN A 574 6.01 -14.49 -4.98
CA GLN A 574 5.85 -13.86 -3.66
C GLN A 574 7.02 -12.91 -3.35
N LYS A 575 6.88 -12.10 -2.30
CA LYS A 575 7.86 -11.07 -1.91
C LYS A 575 9.26 -11.62 -1.63
N ASP A 576 9.34 -12.85 -1.15
CA ASP A 576 10.58 -13.56 -0.79
C ASP A 576 11.16 -14.40 -1.95
N GLY A 577 10.58 -14.29 -3.15
CA GLY A 577 10.98 -15.10 -4.32
C GLY A 577 10.38 -16.51 -4.34
N THR A 578 9.57 -16.90 -3.34
CA THR A 578 8.80 -18.15 -3.38
C THR A 578 7.54 -18.00 -4.24
N TYR A 579 6.79 -19.09 -4.39
CA TYR A 579 5.58 -19.16 -5.20
C TYR A 579 4.37 -19.60 -4.38
N SER A 580 3.19 -19.15 -4.80
CA SER A 580 1.92 -19.70 -4.32
C SER A 580 1.27 -20.66 -5.31
N VAL A 581 0.69 -21.72 -4.76
CA VAL A 581 -0.04 -22.78 -5.45
C VAL A 581 -1.51 -22.65 -5.10
N VAL A 582 -2.36 -22.52 -6.12
CA VAL A 582 -3.80 -22.33 -5.95
C VAL A 582 -4.54 -23.34 -6.81
N PRO A 583 -4.96 -24.48 -6.24
CA PRO A 583 -5.81 -25.45 -6.93
C PRO A 583 -7.16 -24.84 -7.30
N ARG A 584 -7.74 -25.31 -8.40
CA ARG A 584 -9.10 -24.92 -8.80
C ARG A 584 -10.12 -25.60 -7.90
N ILE A 585 -11.03 -24.80 -7.35
CA ILE A 585 -12.20 -25.24 -6.58
C ILE A 585 -13.43 -24.56 -7.20
N PRO A 586 -14.00 -25.13 -8.28
CA PRO A 586 -15.09 -24.49 -9.02
C PRO A 586 -16.30 -24.19 -8.13
N GLY A 587 -16.79 -22.95 -8.18
CA GLY A 587 -17.94 -22.53 -7.35
C GLY A 587 -17.70 -22.59 -5.83
N GLY A 588 -16.47 -22.86 -5.38
CA GLY A 588 -16.17 -23.12 -3.97
C GLY A 588 -16.54 -24.54 -3.49
N GLU A 589 -16.90 -25.46 -4.39
CA GLU A 589 -17.27 -26.84 -4.04
C GLU A 589 -16.05 -27.76 -4.00
N ILE A 590 -15.80 -28.38 -2.83
CA ILE A 590 -14.69 -29.31 -2.62
C ILE A 590 -15.15 -30.56 -1.86
N THR A 591 -14.67 -31.73 -2.26
CA THR A 591 -14.93 -33.00 -1.56
C THR A 591 -14.00 -33.16 -0.34
N PRO A 592 -14.40 -33.92 0.68
CA PRO A 592 -13.53 -34.21 1.83
C PRO A 592 -12.16 -34.78 1.44
N ASP A 593 -12.12 -35.73 0.50
CA ASP A 593 -10.85 -36.35 0.07
C ASP A 593 -9.90 -35.34 -0.57
N LYS A 594 -10.40 -34.45 -1.43
CA LYS A 594 -9.59 -33.39 -2.03
C LYS A 594 -9.10 -32.39 -0.99
N LEU A 595 -9.93 -32.06 -0.01
CA LEU A 595 -9.55 -31.19 1.10
C LEU A 595 -8.44 -31.79 1.96
N ILE A 596 -8.50 -33.10 2.23
CA ILE A 596 -7.44 -33.85 2.94
C ILE A 596 -6.13 -33.77 2.14
N VAL A 597 -6.15 -34.06 0.84
CA VAL A 597 -4.95 -34.00 -0.02
C VAL A 597 -4.31 -32.61 0.01
N ILE A 598 -5.11 -31.53 -0.07
CA ILE A 598 -4.58 -30.16 0.05
C ILE A 598 -3.90 -29.95 1.40
N GLY A 599 -4.51 -30.42 2.49
CA GLY A 599 -3.92 -30.35 3.83
C GLY A 599 -2.61 -31.13 3.97
N GLU A 600 -2.53 -32.32 3.40
CA GLU A 600 -1.31 -33.13 3.39
C GLU A 600 -0.20 -32.48 2.58
N VAL A 601 -0.51 -31.96 1.38
CA VAL A 601 0.45 -31.21 0.55
C VAL A 601 0.96 -29.99 1.33
N ALA A 602 0.07 -29.21 1.95
CA ALA A 602 0.48 -28.05 2.73
C ALA A 602 1.44 -28.43 3.87
N ARG A 603 1.10 -29.47 4.64
CA ARG A 603 1.94 -29.98 5.73
C ARG A 603 3.31 -30.46 5.24
N ASP A 604 3.33 -31.31 4.22
CA ASP A 604 4.55 -32.01 3.80
C ASP A 604 5.56 -31.08 3.12
N PHE A 605 5.09 -29.98 2.53
CA PHE A 605 5.94 -28.96 1.91
C PHE A 605 6.14 -27.70 2.77
N GLY A 606 5.55 -27.65 3.97
CA GLY A 606 5.68 -26.51 4.89
C GLY A 606 5.00 -25.22 4.39
N LEU A 607 3.86 -25.35 3.72
CA LEU A 607 3.18 -24.24 3.05
C LEU A 607 2.15 -23.58 3.98
N TYR A 608 2.14 -22.26 4.02
CA TYR A 608 1.09 -21.49 4.69
C TYR A 608 -0.21 -21.55 3.90
N THR A 609 -1.34 -21.82 4.56
CA THR A 609 -2.66 -21.98 3.90
C THR A 609 -3.59 -20.81 4.21
N LYS A 610 -4.23 -20.23 3.19
CA LYS A 610 -5.23 -19.17 3.37
C LYS A 610 -6.49 -19.43 2.54
N ILE A 611 -7.65 -19.33 3.18
CA ILE A 611 -8.94 -19.25 2.48
C ILE A 611 -9.10 -17.85 1.89
N THR A 612 -9.37 -17.78 0.58
CA THR A 612 -9.49 -16.50 -0.13
C THR A 612 -10.95 -16.07 -0.30
N GLY A 613 -11.16 -14.78 -0.53
CA GLY A 613 -12.48 -14.22 -0.87
C GLY A 613 -13.07 -14.75 -2.18
N GLY A 614 -12.31 -15.52 -2.97
CA GLY A 614 -12.76 -16.24 -4.16
C GLY A 614 -13.21 -17.68 -3.90
N GLN A 615 -13.36 -18.08 -2.62
CA GLN A 615 -13.69 -19.45 -2.19
C GLN A 615 -12.64 -20.48 -2.62
N ARG A 616 -11.36 -20.12 -2.48
CA ARG A 616 -10.23 -21.00 -2.78
C ARG A 616 -9.31 -21.16 -1.57
N ILE A 617 -8.44 -22.16 -1.63
CA ILE A 617 -7.37 -22.38 -0.67
C ILE A 617 -6.05 -22.09 -1.38
N ASP A 618 -5.37 -21.04 -0.94
CA ASP A 618 -4.05 -20.67 -1.44
C ASP A 618 -2.97 -21.28 -0.53
N LEU A 619 -1.93 -21.84 -1.14
CA LEU A 619 -0.76 -22.43 -0.48
C LEU A 619 0.47 -21.57 -0.79
N PHE A 620 1.12 -20.99 0.22
CA PHE A 620 2.24 -20.05 0.06
C PHE A 620 3.57 -20.65 0.55
N GLY A 621 4.67 -20.19 -0.05
CA GLY A 621 6.03 -20.57 0.36
C GLY A 621 6.66 -21.70 -0.47
N ALA A 622 6.06 -22.08 -1.60
CA ALA A 622 6.61 -23.13 -2.45
C ALA A 622 7.81 -22.61 -3.25
N ARG A 623 8.95 -23.31 -3.22
CA ARG A 623 10.05 -23.00 -4.14
C ARG A 623 9.73 -23.49 -5.54
N ALA A 624 10.35 -22.90 -6.56
CA ALA A 624 10.16 -23.28 -7.96
C ALA A 624 10.40 -24.79 -8.19
N ASP A 625 11.44 -25.36 -7.58
CA ASP A 625 11.80 -26.79 -7.68
C ASP A 625 10.78 -27.74 -7.03
N GLN A 626 9.98 -27.24 -6.09
CA GLN A 626 8.94 -28.02 -5.42
C GLN A 626 7.63 -28.07 -6.21
N LEU A 627 7.39 -27.10 -7.11
CA LEU A 627 6.11 -26.97 -7.82
C LEU A 627 5.70 -28.25 -8.56
N PRO A 628 6.58 -28.95 -9.32
CA PRO A 628 6.18 -30.19 -9.98
C PRO A 628 5.75 -31.30 -9.01
N ALA A 629 6.43 -31.44 -7.87
CA ALA A 629 6.09 -32.46 -6.88
C ALA A 629 4.75 -32.15 -6.18
N ILE A 630 4.51 -30.88 -5.87
CA ILE A 630 3.24 -30.39 -5.32
C ILE A 630 2.10 -30.66 -6.31
N TRP A 631 2.24 -30.19 -7.55
CA TRP A 631 1.20 -30.33 -8.56
C TRP A 631 0.93 -31.77 -8.98
N ARG A 632 1.94 -32.65 -8.97
CA ARG A 632 1.72 -34.08 -9.20
C ARG A 632 0.70 -34.66 -8.21
N ARG A 633 0.89 -34.42 -6.91
CA ARG A 633 -0.05 -34.89 -5.88
C ARG A 633 -1.45 -34.30 -6.03
N LEU A 634 -1.55 -33.02 -6.37
CA LEU A 634 -2.84 -32.36 -6.57
C LEU A 634 -3.57 -32.90 -7.82
N VAL A 635 -2.85 -33.07 -8.93
CA VAL A 635 -3.40 -33.62 -10.18
C VAL A 635 -3.79 -35.09 -10.03
N ASP A 636 -3.01 -35.89 -9.32
CA ASP A 636 -3.33 -37.29 -9.01
C ASP A 636 -4.63 -37.40 -8.18
N ALA A 637 -4.94 -36.40 -7.35
CA ALA A 637 -6.20 -36.28 -6.63
C ALA A 637 -7.35 -35.64 -7.45
N GLY A 638 -7.12 -35.35 -8.73
CA GLY A 638 -8.11 -34.77 -9.63
C GLY A 638 -8.38 -33.27 -9.38
N LEU A 639 -7.40 -32.53 -8.86
CA LEU A 639 -7.42 -31.06 -8.83
C LEU A 639 -6.74 -30.50 -10.08
N GLU A 640 -7.25 -29.35 -10.56
CA GLU A 640 -6.68 -28.63 -11.70
C GLU A 640 -5.99 -27.34 -11.28
N SER A 641 -5.18 -26.76 -12.18
CA SER A 641 -4.68 -25.40 -12.03
C SER A 641 -5.79 -24.36 -11.87
N GLY A 642 -5.70 -23.57 -10.81
CA GLY A 642 -6.57 -22.42 -10.59
C GLY A 642 -6.30 -21.26 -11.55
N HIS A 643 -5.21 -21.29 -12.33
CA HIS A 643 -4.74 -20.17 -13.17
C HIS A 643 -4.61 -18.86 -12.38
N ALA A 644 -4.25 -18.96 -11.09
CA ALA A 644 -4.05 -17.80 -10.23
C ALA A 644 -2.80 -16.99 -10.61
N TYR A 645 -1.98 -17.46 -11.53
CA TYR A 645 -0.82 -16.75 -12.06
C TYR A 645 -1.17 -15.86 -13.26
N GLY A 646 -1.88 -16.39 -14.25
CA GLY A 646 -2.13 -15.68 -15.50
C GLY A 646 -3.18 -14.57 -15.43
N LYS A 647 -3.21 -13.74 -16.48
CA LYS A 647 -4.33 -12.83 -16.79
C LYS A 647 -5.46 -13.63 -17.45
N SER A 648 -6.28 -14.26 -16.60
CA SER A 648 -7.36 -15.15 -17.00
C SER A 648 -8.48 -15.15 -15.97
N LEU A 649 -9.49 -16.02 -16.15
CA LEU A 649 -10.53 -16.25 -15.14
C LEU A 649 -9.94 -16.77 -13.83
N ARG A 650 -10.09 -15.98 -12.77
CA ARG A 650 -9.55 -16.29 -11.44
C ARG A 650 -10.48 -17.09 -10.54
N THR A 651 -11.79 -16.90 -10.63
CA THR A 651 -12.79 -17.61 -9.81
C THR A 651 -14.18 -17.23 -10.27
N VAL A 652 -15.15 -18.13 -10.07
CA VAL A 652 -16.57 -17.78 -10.03
C VAL A 652 -17.10 -18.08 -8.62
N LYS A 653 -17.24 -17.03 -7.80
CA LYS A 653 -17.74 -17.15 -6.43
C LYS A 653 -19.22 -17.51 -6.45
N SER A 654 -19.65 -18.47 -5.64
CA SER A 654 -21.06 -18.85 -5.53
C SER A 654 -21.59 -18.69 -4.10
N CYS A 655 -22.89 -18.46 -3.94
CA CYS A 655 -23.55 -18.78 -2.68
C CYS A 655 -24.08 -20.22 -2.72
N VAL A 656 -24.49 -20.76 -1.58
CA VAL A 656 -25.00 -22.15 -1.47
C VAL A 656 -26.30 -22.41 -2.26
N GLY A 657 -26.94 -21.37 -2.78
CA GLY A 657 -28.06 -21.47 -3.74
C GLY A 657 -29.32 -22.13 -3.19
N ALA A 658 -30.25 -22.47 -4.09
CA ALA A 658 -31.54 -23.11 -3.77
C ALA A 658 -31.41 -24.51 -3.15
N LYS A 659 -30.25 -25.17 -3.31
CA LYS A 659 -29.97 -26.48 -2.72
C LYS A 659 -29.93 -26.46 -1.18
N PHE A 660 -29.45 -25.36 -0.58
CA PHE A 660 -29.27 -25.26 0.88
C PHE A 660 -29.88 -24.00 1.51
N CYS A 661 -29.88 -22.87 0.79
CA CYS A 661 -30.39 -21.61 1.32
C CYS A 661 -31.91 -21.54 1.19
N ARG A 662 -32.60 -21.23 2.31
CA ARG A 662 -34.06 -21.03 2.32
C ARG A 662 -34.59 -19.92 1.40
N PHE A 663 -33.72 -19.03 0.93
CA PHE A 663 -34.05 -17.92 0.02
C PHE A 663 -33.57 -18.15 -1.41
N GLY A 664 -32.87 -19.25 -1.67
CA GLY A 664 -32.34 -19.54 -2.99
C GLY A 664 -33.46 -19.79 -3.99
N GLN A 665 -33.44 -19.02 -5.09
CA GLN A 665 -34.36 -19.14 -6.22
C GLN A 665 -33.73 -19.95 -7.36
N GLY A 666 -32.40 -19.94 -7.49
CA GLY A 666 -31.65 -20.71 -8.48
C GLY A 666 -30.51 -21.53 -7.88
N ASP A 667 -30.08 -22.57 -8.61
CA ASP A 667 -28.89 -23.36 -8.30
C ASP A 667 -27.61 -22.60 -8.68
N SER A 668 -27.23 -21.66 -7.82
CA SER A 668 -26.05 -20.83 -8.05
C SER A 668 -24.74 -21.60 -8.01
N VAL A 669 -24.67 -22.71 -7.27
CA VAL A 669 -23.46 -23.53 -7.16
C VAL A 669 -23.18 -24.20 -8.50
N GLN A 670 -24.18 -24.91 -9.06
CA GLN A 670 -23.99 -25.57 -10.35
C GLN A 670 -23.69 -24.58 -11.47
N LEU A 671 -24.42 -23.46 -11.53
CA LEU A 671 -24.14 -22.44 -12.55
C LEU A 671 -22.73 -21.84 -12.40
N ALA A 672 -22.25 -21.59 -11.17
CA ALA A 672 -20.90 -21.11 -10.96
C ALA A 672 -19.84 -22.13 -11.42
N ILE A 673 -20.07 -23.42 -11.18
CA ILE A 673 -19.22 -24.50 -11.67
C ILE A 673 -19.21 -24.50 -13.20
N ASP A 674 -20.37 -24.44 -13.84
CA ASP A 674 -20.50 -24.46 -15.30
C ASP A 674 -19.78 -23.27 -15.95
N LEU A 675 -19.94 -22.06 -15.40
CA LEU A 675 -19.23 -20.86 -15.86
C LEU A 675 -17.73 -20.98 -15.63
N GLU A 676 -17.30 -21.43 -14.45
CA GLU A 676 -15.88 -21.55 -14.14
C GLU A 676 -15.19 -22.59 -15.02
N LEU A 677 -15.86 -23.71 -15.29
CA LEU A 677 -15.38 -24.73 -16.19
C LEU A 677 -15.43 -24.27 -17.65
N ARG A 678 -16.47 -23.56 -18.12
CA ARG A 678 -16.50 -23.11 -19.51
C ARG A 678 -15.36 -22.14 -19.85
N TYR A 679 -15.03 -21.24 -18.92
CA TYR A 679 -14.10 -20.13 -19.17
C TYR A 679 -12.71 -20.32 -18.56
N ARG A 680 -12.41 -21.48 -17.95
CA ARG A 680 -11.07 -21.78 -17.44
C ARG A 680 -10.03 -21.73 -18.56
N GLY A 681 -8.84 -21.25 -18.24
CA GLY A 681 -7.74 -21.08 -19.19
C GLY A 681 -7.87 -19.87 -20.14
N LEU A 682 -9.02 -19.20 -20.21
CA LEU A 682 -9.22 -18.07 -21.13
C LEU A 682 -8.26 -16.92 -20.77
N ARG A 683 -7.33 -16.60 -21.67
CA ARG A 683 -6.39 -15.48 -21.52
C ARG A 683 -7.09 -14.18 -21.91
N THR A 684 -7.04 -13.18 -21.03
CA THR A 684 -7.76 -11.91 -21.19
C THR A 684 -6.81 -10.73 -20.99
N PRO A 685 -7.14 -9.51 -21.46
CA PRO A 685 -6.29 -8.33 -21.28
C PRO A 685 -5.87 -8.11 -19.81
N HIS A 686 -6.77 -8.42 -18.89
CA HIS A 686 -6.51 -8.48 -17.46
C HIS A 686 -7.25 -9.65 -16.80
N LYS A 687 -6.86 -10.04 -15.58
CA LYS A 687 -7.57 -11.03 -14.75
C LYS A 687 -9.04 -10.63 -14.54
N ILE A 688 -9.94 -11.60 -14.67
CA ILE A 688 -11.40 -11.44 -14.49
C ILE A 688 -11.91 -12.33 -13.36
N LYS A 689 -13.02 -11.92 -12.73
CA LYS A 689 -13.71 -12.66 -11.68
C LYS A 689 -15.21 -12.73 -12.00
N GLY A 690 -15.82 -13.85 -11.64
CA GLY A 690 -17.27 -14.05 -11.71
C GLY A 690 -17.90 -14.17 -10.32
N GLY A 691 -19.21 -13.95 -10.24
CA GLY A 691 -20.00 -14.25 -9.06
C GLY A 691 -21.42 -14.68 -9.42
N VAL A 692 -21.94 -15.74 -8.78
CA VAL A 692 -23.30 -16.24 -9.00
C VAL A 692 -24.05 -16.30 -7.67
N SER A 693 -25.10 -15.49 -7.55
CA SER A 693 -25.98 -15.47 -6.40
C SER A 693 -27.31 -16.15 -6.73
N GLY A 694 -27.76 -17.04 -5.85
CA GLY A 694 -29.03 -17.75 -5.99
C GLY A 694 -30.25 -16.90 -5.67
N CYS A 695 -30.10 -15.63 -5.26
CA CYS A 695 -31.19 -14.67 -5.06
C CYS A 695 -30.65 -13.24 -4.94
N LEU A 696 -31.56 -12.26 -4.88
CA LEU A 696 -31.26 -10.83 -4.74
C LEU A 696 -30.53 -10.42 -3.44
N ARG A 697 -30.39 -11.33 -2.45
CA ARG A 697 -29.56 -11.08 -1.25
C ARG A 697 -28.07 -11.13 -1.51
N GLU A 698 -27.69 -11.65 -2.67
CA GLU A 698 -26.39 -11.34 -3.27
C GLU A 698 -25.16 -11.82 -2.48
N CYS A 699 -25.25 -12.92 -1.73
CA CYS A 699 -24.15 -13.40 -0.88
C CYS A 699 -22.83 -13.73 -1.64
N ALA A 700 -22.86 -13.80 -2.98
CA ALA A 700 -21.67 -14.00 -3.80
C ALA A 700 -20.95 -12.70 -4.22
N GLU A 701 -21.47 -11.51 -3.89
CA GLU A 701 -20.93 -10.21 -4.35
C GLU A 701 -20.81 -10.13 -5.89
N ALA A 702 -21.69 -10.84 -6.60
CA ALA A 702 -21.85 -10.82 -8.05
C ALA A 702 -21.75 -9.43 -8.69
N ARG A 703 -22.37 -8.39 -8.12
CA ARG A 703 -22.30 -7.01 -8.67
C ARG A 703 -20.96 -6.34 -8.47
N GLY A 704 -20.09 -6.87 -7.60
CA GLY A 704 -18.70 -6.40 -7.46
C GLY A 704 -17.71 -7.09 -8.39
N LYS A 705 -18.17 -7.99 -9.29
CA LYS A 705 -17.30 -8.78 -10.18
C LYS A 705 -17.43 -8.34 -11.64
N ASP A 706 -16.45 -8.74 -12.47
CA ASP A 706 -16.47 -8.47 -13.90
C ASP A 706 -17.71 -9.10 -14.57
N ILE A 707 -18.13 -10.28 -14.08
CA ILE A 707 -19.37 -10.97 -14.47
C ILE A 707 -20.17 -11.31 -13.21
N GLY A 708 -21.33 -10.70 -13.07
CA GLY A 708 -22.27 -10.97 -11.97
C GLY A 708 -23.53 -11.63 -12.46
N VAL A 709 -23.94 -12.73 -11.84
CA VAL A 709 -25.21 -13.40 -12.16
C VAL A 709 -26.06 -13.51 -10.92
N ILE A 710 -27.33 -13.13 -11.00
CA ILE A 710 -28.27 -13.20 -9.88
C ILE A 710 -29.56 -13.88 -10.33
N ALA A 711 -29.97 -14.93 -9.61
CA ALA A 711 -31.22 -15.64 -9.88
C ALA A 711 -32.44 -14.77 -9.56
N THR A 712 -33.46 -14.87 -10.42
CA THR A 712 -34.81 -14.33 -10.23
C THR A 712 -35.83 -15.46 -10.30
N ALA A 713 -37.11 -15.14 -10.07
CA ALA A 713 -38.19 -16.11 -10.24
C ALA A 713 -38.37 -16.56 -11.70
N ASN A 714 -37.87 -15.78 -12.66
CA ASN A 714 -38.06 -15.99 -14.10
C ASN A 714 -36.80 -16.49 -14.82
N GLY A 715 -35.65 -16.53 -14.16
CA GLY A 715 -34.38 -16.92 -14.77
C GLY A 715 -33.18 -16.25 -14.11
N TRP A 716 -32.28 -15.70 -14.93
CA TRP A 716 -31.04 -15.09 -14.49
C TRP A 716 -30.87 -13.65 -14.99
N ASN A 717 -30.48 -12.76 -14.08
CA ASN A 717 -30.01 -11.43 -14.43
C ASN A 717 -28.50 -11.44 -14.58
N LEU A 718 -28.01 -10.92 -15.71
CA LEU A 718 -26.60 -10.76 -16.01
C LEU A 718 -26.18 -9.31 -15.80
N TYR A 719 -25.21 -9.12 -14.91
CA TYR A 719 -24.51 -7.88 -14.64
C TYR A 719 -23.07 -7.96 -15.15
N VAL A 720 -22.54 -6.87 -15.70
CA VAL A 720 -21.17 -6.84 -16.25
C VAL A 720 -20.38 -5.62 -15.78
N CYS A 721 -19.05 -5.72 -15.85
CA CYS A 721 -18.11 -4.61 -15.65
C CYS A 721 -18.05 -4.06 -14.20
N GLY A 722 -18.31 -4.89 -13.19
CA GLY A 722 -18.04 -4.54 -11.79
C GLY A 722 -16.55 -4.60 -11.44
N ASN A 723 -16.15 -3.94 -10.36
CA ASN A 723 -14.78 -3.93 -9.88
C ASN A 723 -14.72 -3.92 -8.34
N GLY A 724 -14.12 -4.94 -7.73
CA GLY A 724 -13.80 -4.99 -6.29
C GLY A 724 -12.34 -4.66 -6.00
N GLY A 725 -11.80 -3.61 -6.63
CA GLY A 725 -10.40 -3.16 -6.51
C GLY A 725 -10.26 -1.83 -5.77
N ALA A 726 -9.13 -1.14 -5.98
CA ALA A 726 -8.84 0.16 -5.36
C ALA A 726 -9.92 1.23 -5.63
N ASN A 727 -10.53 1.18 -6.83
CA ASN A 727 -11.68 1.99 -7.21
C ASN A 727 -12.90 1.06 -7.36
N PRO A 728 -13.68 0.82 -6.29
CA PRO A 728 -14.81 -0.08 -6.34
C PRO A 728 -15.91 0.45 -7.28
N ARG A 729 -16.52 -0.43 -8.08
CA ARG A 729 -17.60 -0.10 -9.02
C ARG A 729 -18.61 -1.25 -9.05
N HIS A 730 -19.89 -0.93 -8.96
CA HIS A 730 -20.95 -1.92 -9.19
C HIS A 730 -21.12 -2.21 -10.69
N ALA A 731 -21.38 -3.47 -11.02
CA ALA A 731 -21.68 -3.95 -12.35
C ALA A 731 -23.07 -3.47 -12.83
N ASP A 732 -23.19 -3.24 -14.13
CA ASP A 732 -24.42 -2.77 -14.79
C ASP A 732 -25.26 -3.94 -15.30
N LEU A 733 -26.58 -3.83 -15.20
CA LEU A 733 -27.51 -4.84 -15.69
C LEU A 733 -27.52 -4.88 -17.23
N LEU A 734 -26.91 -5.90 -17.81
CA LEU A 734 -26.87 -6.11 -19.25
C LEU A 734 -28.18 -6.66 -19.78
N ALA A 735 -28.69 -7.72 -19.13
CA ALA A 735 -29.95 -8.36 -19.49
C ALA A 735 -30.58 -9.08 -18.29
N ALA A 736 -31.90 -9.21 -18.30
CA ALA A 736 -32.69 -9.80 -17.23
C ALA A 736 -33.47 -11.03 -17.68
N ASP A 737 -33.86 -11.88 -16.72
CA ASP A 737 -34.75 -13.03 -16.90
C ASP A 737 -34.31 -14.00 -18.02
N LEU A 738 -32.99 -14.21 -18.14
CA LEU A 738 -32.41 -15.11 -19.13
C LEU A 738 -32.57 -16.57 -18.72
N SER A 739 -32.83 -17.45 -19.69
CA SER A 739 -32.56 -18.88 -19.51
C SER A 739 -31.05 -19.14 -19.38
N THR A 740 -30.65 -20.27 -18.80
CA THR A 740 -29.22 -20.63 -18.68
C THR A 740 -28.51 -20.65 -20.04
N ALA A 741 -29.17 -21.11 -21.10
CA ALA A 741 -28.58 -21.15 -22.44
C ALA A 741 -28.38 -19.74 -23.04
N GLU A 742 -29.32 -18.82 -22.81
CA GLU A 742 -29.19 -17.41 -23.24
C GLU A 742 -28.12 -16.67 -22.44
N LEU A 743 -28.06 -16.91 -21.13
CA LEU A 743 -27.02 -16.39 -20.25
C LEU A 743 -25.63 -16.78 -20.75
N LEU A 744 -25.40 -18.08 -21.00
CA LEU A 744 -24.10 -18.56 -21.47
C LEU A 744 -23.68 -17.90 -22.79
N ARG A 745 -24.57 -17.86 -23.80
CA ARG A 745 -24.29 -17.18 -25.07
C ARG A 745 -23.94 -15.71 -24.87
N LEU A 746 -24.64 -15.00 -23.99
CA LEU A 746 -24.39 -13.58 -23.76
C LEU A 746 -23.06 -13.33 -23.03
N VAL A 747 -22.69 -14.20 -22.08
CA VAL A 747 -21.37 -14.16 -21.42
C VAL A 747 -20.25 -14.49 -22.41
N ASP A 748 -20.46 -15.46 -23.31
CA ASP A 748 -19.49 -15.80 -24.37
C ASP A 748 -19.20 -14.57 -25.26
N ARG A 749 -20.26 -13.91 -25.74
CA ARG A 749 -20.16 -12.69 -26.54
C ARG A 749 -19.44 -11.58 -25.80
N PHE A 750 -19.82 -11.33 -24.54
CA PHE A 750 -19.20 -10.30 -23.70
C PHE A 750 -17.69 -10.54 -23.53
N LEU A 751 -17.30 -11.75 -23.13
CA LEU A 751 -15.91 -12.10 -22.91
C LEU A 751 -15.10 -11.97 -24.19
N MET A 752 -15.57 -12.53 -25.31
CA MET A 752 -14.84 -12.46 -26.59
C MET A 752 -14.77 -11.05 -27.15
N TYR A 753 -15.79 -10.22 -26.95
CA TYR A 753 -15.75 -8.82 -27.36
C TYR A 753 -14.76 -7.99 -26.53
N TYR A 754 -14.73 -8.18 -25.21
CA TYR A 754 -13.70 -7.59 -24.33
C TYR A 754 -12.30 -8.05 -24.73
N LEU A 755 -12.14 -9.34 -25.01
CA LEU A 755 -10.88 -9.91 -25.46
C LEU A 755 -10.40 -9.31 -26.78
N ARG A 756 -11.32 -9.02 -27.70
CA ARG A 756 -11.02 -8.42 -29.00
C ARG A 756 -10.65 -6.93 -28.91
N THR A 757 -11.27 -6.19 -28.00
CA THR A 757 -11.24 -4.71 -28.01
C THR A 757 -10.54 -4.07 -26.81
N GLY A 758 -10.24 -4.84 -25.76
CA GLY A 758 -9.54 -4.34 -24.57
C GLY A 758 -8.09 -3.96 -24.87
N GLU A 759 -7.58 -2.95 -24.18
CA GLU A 759 -6.19 -2.53 -24.27
C GLU A 759 -5.31 -3.23 -23.21
N ARG A 760 -3.98 -3.03 -23.29
CA ARG A 760 -3.01 -3.67 -22.40
C ARG A 760 -3.36 -3.44 -20.92
N LEU A 761 -3.53 -4.53 -20.17
CA LEU A 761 -3.85 -4.54 -18.73
C LEU A 761 -5.13 -3.78 -18.35
N GLU A 762 -6.00 -3.51 -19.32
CA GLU A 762 -7.26 -2.81 -19.10
C GLU A 762 -8.27 -3.73 -18.40
N ARG A 763 -8.85 -3.29 -17.28
CA ARG A 763 -9.96 -4.01 -16.59
C ARG A 763 -11.27 -3.79 -17.34
N THR A 764 -12.25 -4.69 -17.13
CA THR A 764 -13.58 -4.56 -17.76
C THR A 764 -14.29 -3.24 -17.43
N ALA A 765 -14.13 -2.72 -16.22
CA ALA A 765 -14.74 -1.44 -15.80
C ALA A 765 -14.24 -0.22 -16.60
N PRO A 766 -12.93 0.11 -16.65
CA PRO A 766 -12.43 1.18 -17.54
C PRO A 766 -12.71 0.93 -19.03
N TRP A 767 -12.61 -0.33 -19.47
CA TRP A 767 -12.93 -0.71 -20.85
C TRP A 767 -14.38 -0.35 -21.22
N PHE A 768 -15.32 -0.65 -20.33
CA PHE A 768 -16.74 -0.35 -20.49
C PHE A 768 -17.00 1.15 -20.69
N GLU A 769 -16.36 2.00 -19.89
CA GLU A 769 -16.51 3.46 -20.05
C GLU A 769 -15.92 3.92 -21.39
N ARG A 770 -14.73 3.39 -21.78
CA ARG A 770 -14.04 3.78 -23.02
C ARG A 770 -14.84 3.45 -24.29
N ILE A 771 -15.53 2.32 -24.32
CA ILE A 771 -16.27 1.89 -25.53
C ILE A 771 -17.67 2.52 -25.67
N GLY A 772 -18.09 3.37 -24.73
CA GLY A 772 -19.42 4.01 -24.76
C GLY A 772 -20.48 3.34 -23.89
N GLY A 773 -20.08 2.54 -22.90
CA GLY A 773 -20.93 2.05 -21.83
C GLY A 773 -22.00 1.04 -22.25
N LEU A 774 -23.12 1.02 -21.51
CA LEU A 774 -24.13 -0.03 -21.58
C LEU A 774 -24.87 -0.06 -22.92
N ASP A 775 -25.18 1.11 -23.48
CA ASP A 775 -25.95 1.21 -24.72
C ASP A 775 -25.15 0.66 -25.90
N HIS A 776 -23.85 0.98 -25.97
CA HIS A 776 -22.95 0.40 -26.97
C HIS A 776 -22.83 -1.12 -26.81
N LEU A 777 -22.65 -1.63 -25.59
CA LEU A 777 -22.60 -3.06 -25.36
C LEU A 777 -23.88 -3.80 -25.76
N LYS A 778 -25.06 -3.24 -25.45
CA LYS A 778 -26.33 -3.82 -25.88
C LYS A 778 -26.46 -3.83 -27.40
N SER A 779 -26.10 -2.72 -28.06
CA SER A 779 -26.12 -2.63 -29.52
C SER A 779 -25.27 -3.72 -30.18
N VAL A 780 -24.07 -4.00 -29.66
CA VAL A 780 -23.17 -5.00 -30.24
C VAL A 780 -23.56 -6.43 -29.84
N LEU A 781 -23.80 -6.69 -28.55
CA LEU A 781 -23.94 -8.06 -28.02
C LEU A 781 -25.37 -8.60 -28.10
N ILE A 782 -26.37 -7.73 -28.09
CA ILE A 782 -27.80 -8.08 -28.17
C ILE A 782 -28.34 -7.77 -29.55
N ASP A 783 -28.17 -6.55 -30.05
CA ASP A 783 -28.78 -6.12 -31.33
C ASP A 783 -27.95 -6.48 -32.56
N ASP A 784 -26.70 -6.94 -32.37
CA ASP A 784 -25.78 -7.38 -33.43
C ASP A 784 -25.45 -6.30 -34.46
N SER A 785 -25.30 -5.06 -34.03
CA SER A 785 -25.02 -3.94 -34.93
C SER A 785 -23.76 -4.14 -35.80
N LEU A 786 -22.84 -5.01 -35.38
CA LEU A 786 -21.62 -5.37 -36.10
C LEU A 786 -21.70 -6.71 -36.85
N GLY A 787 -22.75 -7.52 -36.65
CA GLY A 787 -22.90 -8.84 -37.30
C GLY A 787 -21.90 -9.92 -36.84
N ILE A 788 -21.34 -9.79 -35.63
CA ILE A 788 -20.24 -10.64 -35.13
C ILE A 788 -20.67 -11.66 -34.06
N ARG A 789 -21.93 -11.70 -33.61
CA ARG A 789 -22.34 -12.58 -32.49
C ARG A 789 -21.98 -14.05 -32.71
N ALA A 790 -22.28 -14.59 -33.89
CA ALA A 790 -21.99 -16.00 -34.21
C ALA A 790 -20.49 -16.30 -34.24
N GLU A 791 -19.68 -15.32 -34.66
CA GLU A 791 -18.22 -15.43 -34.68
C GLU A 791 -17.67 -15.49 -33.25
N LEU A 792 -18.15 -14.61 -32.37
CA LEU A 792 -17.76 -14.57 -30.95
C LEU A 792 -18.14 -15.87 -30.23
N GLU A 793 -19.36 -16.37 -30.45
CA GLU A 793 -19.80 -17.66 -29.89
C GLU A 793 -18.93 -18.82 -30.36
N ALA A 794 -18.65 -18.90 -31.67
CA ALA A 794 -17.80 -19.95 -32.24
C ALA A 794 -16.35 -19.88 -31.72
N GLN A 795 -15.82 -18.68 -31.43
CA GLN A 795 -14.51 -18.52 -30.80
C GLN A 795 -14.50 -19.10 -29.38
N MET A 796 -15.55 -18.85 -28.59
CA MET A 796 -15.67 -19.43 -27.25
C MET A 796 -15.82 -20.95 -27.28
N ASP A 797 -16.58 -21.49 -28.23
CA ASP A 797 -16.73 -22.93 -28.37
C ASP A 797 -15.40 -23.61 -28.71
N ARG A 798 -14.57 -22.99 -29.57
CA ARG A 798 -13.20 -23.48 -29.84
C ARG A 798 -12.34 -23.46 -28.59
N HIS A 799 -12.39 -22.39 -27.80
CA HIS A 799 -11.66 -22.29 -26.53
C HIS A 799 -12.08 -23.39 -25.55
N ALA A 800 -13.38 -23.52 -25.30
CA ALA A 800 -13.92 -24.50 -24.35
C ALA A 800 -13.61 -25.95 -24.78
N ALA A 801 -13.65 -26.24 -26.08
CA ALA A 801 -13.34 -27.56 -26.62
C ALA A 801 -11.83 -27.90 -26.58
N ALA A 802 -10.95 -26.90 -26.64
CA ALA A 802 -9.51 -27.08 -26.69
C ALA A 802 -8.82 -27.02 -25.32
N TYR A 803 -9.56 -26.78 -24.22
CA TYR A 803 -8.95 -26.62 -22.90
C TYR A 803 -8.17 -27.87 -22.45
N GLN A 804 -6.97 -27.62 -21.95
CA GLN A 804 -6.11 -28.58 -21.28
C GLN A 804 -5.53 -27.93 -20.01
N ASP A 805 -5.43 -28.69 -18.91
CA ASP A 805 -4.72 -28.20 -17.72
C ASP A 805 -3.22 -28.09 -18.00
N GLU A 806 -2.68 -26.87 -17.83
CA GLU A 806 -1.28 -26.52 -18.05
C GLU A 806 -0.33 -27.33 -17.16
N TRP A 807 -0.69 -27.55 -15.89
CA TRP A 807 0.15 -28.34 -14.98
C TRP A 807 0.13 -29.81 -15.36
N GLN A 808 -1.02 -30.34 -15.78
CA GLN A 808 -1.08 -31.71 -16.27
C GLN A 808 -0.25 -31.89 -17.56
N ALA A 809 -0.22 -30.89 -18.44
CA ALA A 809 0.64 -30.89 -19.62
C ALA A 809 2.13 -30.87 -19.25
N VAL A 810 2.54 -29.96 -18.35
CA VAL A 810 3.92 -29.85 -17.84
C VAL A 810 4.38 -31.16 -17.20
N LEU A 811 3.56 -31.79 -16.37
CA LEU A 811 3.93 -33.03 -15.66
C LEU A 811 4.16 -34.22 -16.60
N ARG A 812 3.64 -34.17 -17.83
CA ARG A 812 3.80 -35.22 -18.86
C ARG A 812 4.97 -34.98 -19.80
N ASP A 813 5.54 -33.77 -19.82
CA ASP A 813 6.66 -33.42 -20.68
C ASP A 813 7.97 -33.24 -19.87
N PRO A 814 8.94 -34.16 -19.99
CA PRO A 814 10.25 -34.03 -19.34
C PRO A 814 10.99 -32.72 -19.67
N ARG A 815 10.80 -32.15 -20.87
CA ARG A 815 11.44 -30.87 -21.25
C ARG A 815 10.82 -29.70 -20.49
N ALA A 816 9.50 -29.72 -20.30
CA ALA A 816 8.81 -28.73 -19.48
C ALA A 816 9.16 -28.85 -17.99
N LEU A 817 9.39 -30.07 -17.48
CA LEU A 817 9.83 -30.28 -16.09
C LEU A 817 11.21 -29.70 -15.80
N ALA A 818 12.15 -29.80 -16.75
CA ALA A 818 13.50 -29.24 -16.61
C ALA A 818 13.51 -27.71 -16.37
N ARG A 819 12.37 -27.03 -16.58
CA ARG A 819 12.23 -25.59 -16.30
C ARG A 819 12.20 -25.25 -14.81
N PHE A 820 11.80 -26.21 -13.97
CA PHE A 820 11.67 -26.02 -12.53
C PHE A 820 12.95 -26.40 -11.77
N GLU A 821 13.98 -26.87 -12.48
CA GLU A 821 15.28 -27.15 -11.88
C GLU A 821 15.94 -25.85 -11.43
N ARG A 822 16.29 -25.79 -10.14
CA ARG A 822 16.86 -24.59 -9.51
C ARG A 822 18.19 -24.16 -10.16
N HIS A 823 19.04 -25.10 -10.55
CA HIS A 823 20.35 -24.82 -11.14
C HIS A 823 20.64 -25.74 -12.31
N LEU A 824 21.37 -25.22 -13.30
CA LEU A 824 22.03 -26.06 -14.28
C LEU A 824 23.13 -26.88 -13.60
N ALA A 825 23.05 -28.21 -13.66
CA ALA A 825 24.06 -29.10 -13.10
C ALA A 825 25.43 -28.93 -13.80
N GLN A 826 25.42 -28.58 -15.10
CA GLN A 826 26.59 -28.17 -15.89
C GLN A 826 26.16 -27.04 -16.85
N PRO A 827 26.43 -25.76 -16.56
CA PRO A 827 26.09 -24.68 -17.46
C PRO A 827 27.03 -24.70 -18.66
N SER A 828 26.49 -24.99 -19.85
CA SER A 828 27.18 -24.81 -21.14
C SER A 828 26.32 -23.96 -22.06
N PRO A 829 26.89 -23.05 -22.88
CA PRO A 829 26.15 -22.23 -23.84
C PRO A 829 25.18 -23.00 -24.75
N GLU A 830 25.47 -24.28 -25.00
CA GLU A 830 24.63 -25.18 -25.80
C GLU A 830 23.31 -25.59 -25.11
N PHE A 831 23.22 -25.49 -23.79
CA PHE A 831 22.01 -25.80 -23.00
C PHE A 831 21.18 -24.55 -22.65
N LEU A 832 21.64 -23.35 -23.01
CA LEU A 832 20.84 -22.13 -22.89
C LEU A 832 19.89 -22.01 -24.07
N GLU A 833 18.63 -21.67 -23.82
CA GLU A 833 17.66 -21.34 -24.87
C GLU A 833 17.71 -19.83 -25.13
N PRO A 834 17.74 -19.36 -26.39
CA PRO A 834 17.68 -17.94 -26.70
C PRO A 834 16.49 -17.24 -26.04
N GLY A 835 16.70 -16.03 -25.51
CA GLY A 835 15.69 -15.21 -24.84
C GLY A 835 15.28 -15.70 -23.45
N ARG A 836 15.95 -16.72 -22.91
CA ARG A 836 15.58 -17.37 -21.63
C ARG A 836 16.74 -17.40 -20.65
N GLY A 837 16.45 -17.01 -19.40
CA GLY A 837 17.40 -17.07 -18.29
C GLY A 837 17.46 -18.45 -17.63
N ARG A 838 18.64 -18.81 -17.11
CA ARG A 838 18.86 -19.96 -16.22
C ARG A 838 19.81 -19.57 -15.08
N ALA A 839 19.48 -20.00 -13.86
CA ALA A 839 20.38 -19.84 -12.73
C ALA A 839 21.49 -20.91 -12.74
N ALA A 840 22.69 -20.50 -12.36
CA ALA A 840 23.86 -21.34 -12.19
C ALA A 840 24.61 -20.94 -10.92
N VAL A 841 25.22 -21.92 -10.24
CA VAL A 841 26.06 -21.67 -9.07
C VAL A 841 27.51 -21.57 -9.53
N LEU A 842 28.17 -20.45 -9.20
CA LEU A 842 29.57 -20.21 -9.49
C LEU A 842 30.49 -20.94 -8.48
N PRO A 843 31.79 -21.13 -8.78
CA PRO A 843 32.71 -21.84 -7.88
C PRO A 843 32.88 -21.22 -6.49
N ASP A 844 32.61 -19.91 -6.36
CA ASP A 844 32.64 -19.18 -5.09
C ASP A 844 31.34 -19.31 -4.27
N GLY A 845 30.35 -20.05 -4.79
CA GLY A 845 29.06 -20.28 -4.16
C GLY A 845 28.01 -19.23 -4.47
N THR A 846 28.33 -18.20 -5.27
CA THR A 846 27.34 -17.19 -5.69
C THR A 846 26.45 -17.70 -6.83
N GLU A 847 25.22 -17.18 -6.93
CA GLU A 847 24.31 -17.52 -8.03
C GLU A 847 24.36 -16.47 -9.14
N ALA A 848 24.57 -16.94 -10.37
CA ALA A 848 24.52 -16.14 -11.60
C ALA A 848 23.29 -16.51 -12.45
N ALA A 849 22.71 -15.51 -13.09
CA ALA A 849 21.70 -15.64 -14.13
C ALA A 849 22.36 -15.59 -15.50
N LEU A 850 22.22 -16.67 -16.26
CA LEU A 850 22.78 -16.85 -17.60
C LEU A 850 21.69 -16.63 -18.65
N PHE A 851 21.98 -15.79 -19.64
CA PHE A 851 21.08 -15.49 -20.77
C PHE A 851 21.79 -15.70 -22.09
N LYS A 852 21.04 -16.05 -23.14
CA LYS A 852 21.52 -16.11 -24.52
C LYS A 852 20.60 -15.29 -25.42
N ASP A 853 21.13 -14.38 -26.24
CA ASP A 853 20.32 -13.62 -27.21
C ASP A 853 20.05 -14.41 -28.49
N GLY A 854 19.28 -13.82 -29.42
CA GLY A 854 18.96 -14.43 -30.71
C GLY A 854 20.17 -14.60 -31.63
N GLU A 855 21.25 -13.83 -31.42
CA GLU A 855 22.52 -13.94 -32.15
C GLU A 855 23.47 -15.00 -31.57
N GLY A 856 23.14 -15.55 -30.39
CA GLY A 856 23.90 -16.58 -29.70
C GLY A 856 24.92 -16.05 -28.71
N THR A 857 24.97 -14.74 -28.46
CA THR A 857 25.81 -14.14 -27.41
C THR A 857 25.26 -14.53 -26.05
N VAL A 858 26.15 -14.94 -25.15
CA VAL A 858 25.80 -15.32 -23.79
C VAL A 858 26.19 -14.19 -22.83
N TYR A 859 25.32 -13.93 -21.86
CA TYR A 859 25.49 -12.93 -20.82
C TYR A 859 25.36 -13.60 -19.45
N ALA A 860 26.18 -13.18 -18.49
CA ALA A 860 26.12 -13.67 -17.12
C ALA A 860 26.09 -12.49 -16.14
N VAL A 861 25.00 -12.38 -15.39
CA VAL A 861 24.80 -11.34 -14.36
C VAL A 861 24.42 -11.98 -13.03
N GLY A 862 24.48 -11.25 -11.92
CA GLY A 862 24.05 -11.77 -10.61
C GLY A 862 22.58 -12.19 -10.62
N ASN A 863 22.25 -13.32 -9.98
CA ASN A 863 20.87 -13.82 -9.94
C ASN A 863 20.00 -13.09 -8.89
N ARG A 864 20.63 -12.39 -7.94
CA ARG A 864 19.96 -11.70 -6.84
C ARG A 864 19.45 -10.34 -7.26
N ASP A 865 18.13 -10.15 -7.19
CA ASP A 865 17.48 -8.87 -7.45
C ASP A 865 17.85 -7.87 -6.34
N PRO A 866 18.49 -6.73 -6.66
CA PRO A 866 19.04 -5.82 -5.66
C PRO A 866 17.96 -5.04 -4.88
N PHE A 867 16.74 -4.96 -5.42
CA PHE A 867 15.63 -4.26 -4.77
C PHE A 867 14.89 -5.13 -3.74
N SER A 868 14.62 -6.39 -4.08
CA SER A 868 13.91 -7.33 -3.19
C SER A 868 14.83 -8.23 -2.36
N GLY A 869 16.08 -8.42 -2.80
CA GLY A 869 17.02 -9.37 -2.23
C GLY A 869 16.76 -10.83 -2.61
N ALA A 870 15.82 -11.12 -3.52
CA ALA A 870 15.45 -12.47 -3.95
C ALA A 870 16.27 -12.96 -5.16
N ASP A 871 16.59 -14.26 -5.22
CA ASP A 871 17.36 -14.89 -6.30
C ASP A 871 16.49 -15.26 -7.51
N VAL A 872 16.06 -14.24 -8.26
CA VAL A 872 15.01 -14.39 -9.29
C VAL A 872 15.37 -13.82 -10.65
N ILE A 873 16.51 -13.15 -10.85
CA ILE A 873 16.82 -12.48 -12.14
C ILE A 873 16.77 -13.45 -13.32
N ALA A 874 17.20 -14.71 -13.15
CA ALA A 874 17.11 -15.76 -14.18
C ALA A 874 15.69 -16.04 -14.69
N GLY A 875 14.65 -15.70 -13.92
CA GLY A 875 13.25 -15.79 -14.33
C GLY A 875 12.72 -14.54 -15.04
N GLY A 876 13.58 -13.56 -15.31
CA GLY A 876 13.25 -12.28 -15.93
C GLY A 876 12.99 -12.36 -17.42
N ILE A 877 12.29 -11.35 -17.95
CA ILE A 877 12.05 -11.23 -19.39
C ILE A 877 13.26 -10.55 -20.02
N MET A 878 13.95 -11.29 -20.89
CA MET A 878 15.01 -10.74 -21.72
C MET A 878 14.42 -9.94 -22.89
N GLY A 879 15.07 -8.87 -23.31
CA GLY A 879 14.65 -8.07 -24.46
C GLY A 879 15.68 -7.02 -24.82
N THR A 880 15.22 -5.98 -25.51
CA THR A 880 16.01 -4.82 -25.89
C THR A 880 15.33 -3.53 -25.48
N ARG A 881 16.11 -2.57 -25.00
CA ARG A 881 15.69 -1.19 -24.73
C ARG A 881 16.79 -0.23 -25.17
N ASP A 882 16.46 0.78 -25.97
CA ASP A 882 17.44 1.75 -26.52
C ASP A 882 18.64 1.06 -27.21
N GLY A 883 18.40 -0.09 -27.86
CA GLY A 883 19.42 -0.90 -28.54
C GLY A 883 20.35 -1.72 -27.61
N ARG A 884 20.09 -1.73 -26.30
CA ARG A 884 20.84 -2.51 -25.30
C ARG A 884 20.10 -3.81 -24.98
N PRO A 885 20.81 -4.95 -24.82
CA PRO A 885 20.20 -6.18 -24.32
C PRO A 885 19.90 -6.02 -22.83
N VAL A 886 18.66 -6.29 -22.43
CA VAL A 886 18.20 -6.09 -21.04
C VAL A 886 17.49 -7.31 -20.50
N VAL A 887 17.48 -7.44 -19.18
CA VAL A 887 16.57 -8.32 -18.45
C VAL A 887 15.71 -7.50 -17.50
N ALA A 888 14.39 -7.70 -17.55
CA ALA A 888 13.46 -7.13 -16.58
C ALA A 888 13.34 -8.04 -15.35
N SER A 889 13.65 -7.53 -14.16
CA SER A 889 13.53 -8.26 -12.89
C SER A 889 12.10 -8.79 -12.69
N PRO A 890 11.90 -10.08 -12.30
CA PRO A 890 10.57 -10.60 -12.04
C PRO A 890 9.75 -9.86 -10.98
N MET A 891 10.42 -9.27 -9.99
CA MET A 891 9.79 -8.70 -8.80
C MET A 891 9.14 -7.35 -9.08
N HIS A 892 9.95 -6.43 -9.60
CA HIS A 892 9.56 -5.02 -9.71
C HIS A 892 9.71 -4.48 -11.14
N LYS A 893 10.12 -5.33 -12.09
CA LYS A 893 10.22 -5.06 -13.54
C LYS A 893 11.22 -3.96 -13.94
N GLN A 894 12.17 -3.61 -13.07
CA GLN A 894 13.31 -2.78 -13.47
C GLN A 894 14.16 -3.54 -14.50
N GLU A 895 14.66 -2.80 -15.48
CA GLU A 895 15.44 -3.35 -16.57
C GLU A 895 16.94 -3.16 -16.34
N PHE A 896 17.69 -4.25 -16.37
CA PHE A 896 19.14 -4.27 -16.20
C PHE A 896 19.82 -4.57 -17.53
N ASP A 897 20.82 -3.77 -17.89
CA ASP A 897 21.68 -4.02 -19.05
C ASP A 897 22.50 -5.31 -18.82
N LEU A 898 22.35 -6.29 -19.72
CA LEU A 898 23.02 -7.59 -19.59
C LEU A 898 24.53 -7.54 -19.83
N ARG A 899 25.05 -6.44 -20.41
CA ARG A 899 26.49 -6.24 -20.65
C ARG A 899 27.17 -5.57 -19.46
N THR A 900 26.53 -4.58 -18.85
CA THR A 900 27.14 -3.75 -17.80
C THR A 900 26.58 -4.05 -16.40
N GLY A 901 25.44 -4.74 -16.32
CA GLY A 901 24.69 -4.96 -15.09
C GLY A 901 23.94 -3.73 -14.60
N GLU A 902 24.08 -2.57 -15.25
CA GLU A 902 23.48 -1.30 -14.82
C GLU A 902 21.95 -1.36 -14.90
N CYS A 903 21.26 -0.90 -13.86
CA CYS A 903 19.81 -0.71 -13.89
C CYS A 903 19.46 0.56 -14.68
N LEU A 904 18.72 0.42 -15.77
CA LEU A 904 18.32 1.54 -16.64
C LEU A 904 17.26 2.44 -16.00
N ASP A 905 16.59 1.96 -14.96
CA ASP A 905 15.58 2.73 -14.22
C ASP A 905 16.14 3.39 -12.95
N ASP A 906 17.31 2.96 -12.48
CA ASP A 906 18.05 3.56 -11.37
C ASP A 906 19.57 3.31 -11.55
N PRO A 907 20.31 4.24 -12.18
CA PRO A 907 21.74 4.07 -12.46
C PRO A 907 22.63 3.88 -11.22
N SER A 908 22.12 4.15 -10.02
CA SER A 908 22.86 3.90 -8.77
C SER A 908 22.92 2.42 -8.40
N VAL A 909 22.08 1.59 -9.03
CA VAL A 909 21.94 0.16 -8.77
C VAL A 909 22.50 -0.65 -9.94
N LYS A 910 23.23 -1.72 -9.64
CA LYS A 910 23.76 -2.64 -10.66
C LYS A 910 23.75 -4.09 -10.18
N LEU A 911 23.56 -5.00 -11.13
CA LEU A 911 23.89 -6.41 -10.97
C LEU A 911 25.39 -6.61 -11.17
N PRO A 912 26.03 -7.52 -10.41
CA PRO A 912 27.36 -8.02 -10.74
C PRO A 912 27.34 -8.63 -12.15
N VAL A 913 28.37 -8.39 -12.95
CA VAL A 913 28.58 -9.04 -14.25
C VAL A 913 29.69 -10.07 -14.10
N HIS A 914 29.49 -11.25 -14.67
CA HIS A 914 30.44 -12.36 -14.60
C HIS A 914 31.04 -12.64 -15.99
N GLU A 915 32.26 -13.16 -16.00
CA GLU A 915 32.89 -13.63 -17.23
C GLU A 915 32.23 -14.94 -17.67
N VAL A 916 31.90 -15.04 -18.96
CA VAL A 916 31.09 -16.10 -19.58
C VAL A 916 31.94 -17.27 -20.04
#